data_AF-A0A6I4T8F6-F1
#
_entry.id   AF-A0A6I4T8F6-F1
#
_cell.length_a   1.000
_cell.length_b   1.000
_cell.length_c   1.000
_cell.angle_alpha   90.00
_cell.angle_beta   90.00
_cell.angle_gamma   90.00
#
_symmetry.space_group_name_H-M   'P 1'
#
loop_
_entity.id
_entity.type
_entity.pdbx_description
1 polymer ?
#
loop_
_entity_poly.entity_id
_entity_poly.type
_entity_poly.pdbx_seq_one_letter_code
_entity_poly.pdbx_strand_id
1 'polypeptide(L)'
;MKGFAGRALTLAGLAMILPGCSAKSNETPATESDRPGNVTAERLLAADDDPDNWLGYGRTYDEQRYSPLTDINTTNVGELSLAWAVELDTNRGQEATPIVVDGIMYISTAWDKVLAVDAASGKVVWQHDPEVDGAKAVHACCDVVNRGVAVWEGKVFIGTIDGRLIALDAATGDEVWSRVTVDQEKPYTITGAPRVFKDKVIIGNSGAEMGVRGYVTAYDTDTGEEVWRFYTVPGNPADGPDNAASDAAFEKFAGKTWFGDYWEMGGGGTVWDSMVYDPEFDQIILGVGNGSPWNHRVRSDGKGDNLFLSSILALDPDTGAYKWHYQVNPAETWDFTATQQMTLADLTIDGKPRKVLMQAPKNGFFYVIDRSDGKLISAEPYVPQNWAEKIDIETGRPVEIPAARFADKPYTIYPSGLGGHAWMPMSYSPRTGLVYIPAMHAPLTLEDNQDYDRHPGRWNTGVNMIGAEPGREEELRSRGWLIAWDPVKQKAAWKVERDWPWNGGTLATAGDLVFQGDAKGFFHAYDARDGRELWKFQVERGIVAGPATYRVNGTQYVAVLAGYGGSMGMAVTTNWMRQPPPNGMLLAFKLGGKASLPALPPAHPRPYISSDESFSQAQLAEGGKWFGTFCVICHNGPVNPDLLRSPIATDAGAWRKVVMDGALSANGMASFADYLTPAQAEAIRAYVVTQARQQERE
;
A
#
# COMPACT_ATOMS: atom_id res chain seq x y z
N MET A 1 -2.87 77.43 -36.89
CA MET A 1 -3.87 77.66 -35.83
C MET A 1 -3.23 77.28 -34.51
N LYS A 2 -3.10 78.26 -33.59
CA LYS A 2 -2.69 78.24 -32.16
C LYS A 2 -1.53 77.28 -31.75
N GLY A 3 -0.32 77.67 -31.34
CA GLY A 3 0.35 78.96 -31.11
C GLY A 3 1.47 78.82 -30.05
N PHE A 4 2.70 79.26 -30.38
CA PHE A 4 3.84 79.73 -29.51
C PHE A 4 4.45 78.77 -28.46
N ALA A 5 5.73 78.77 -28.04
CA ALA A 5 7.00 79.46 -28.31
C ALA A 5 8.10 78.56 -27.65
N GLY A 6 9.36 78.48 -28.08
CA GLY A 6 10.42 79.42 -27.70
C GLY A 6 11.52 78.78 -26.79
N ARG A 7 12.70 78.54 -27.39
CA ARG A 7 14.11 78.41 -26.88
C ARG A 7 14.42 78.39 -25.36
N ALA A 8 15.39 77.54 -24.96
CA ALA A 8 16.73 77.93 -24.44
C ALA A 8 17.62 76.74 -24.00
N LEU A 9 18.93 76.86 -24.28
CA LEU A 9 20.06 76.03 -23.81
C LEU A 9 20.44 76.37 -22.36
N THR A 10 20.91 75.39 -21.57
CA THR A 10 21.99 75.61 -20.58
C THR A 10 22.82 74.36 -20.28
N LEU A 11 24.14 74.55 -20.20
CA LEU A 11 25.21 73.61 -19.83
C LEU A 11 25.00 72.94 -18.46
N ALA A 12 25.47 71.69 -18.31
CA ALA A 12 25.85 71.12 -17.02
C ALA A 12 27.31 70.63 -17.08
N GLY A 13 28.15 71.25 -16.24
CA GLY A 13 29.56 70.93 -16.05
C GLY A 13 29.79 69.87 -14.96
N LEU A 14 30.98 69.28 -15.04
CA LEU A 14 31.56 68.19 -14.26
C LEU A 14 31.36 68.24 -12.73
N ALA A 15 31.14 67.06 -12.16
CA ALA A 15 31.65 66.68 -10.83
C ALA A 15 32.36 65.31 -10.93
N MET A 16 33.63 65.27 -10.52
CA MET A 16 34.43 64.04 -10.37
C MET A 16 33.99 63.24 -9.15
N ILE A 17 33.78 61.92 -9.30
CA ILE A 17 33.79 60.95 -8.19
C ILE A 17 34.55 59.69 -8.64
N LEU A 18 35.43 59.23 -7.75
CA LEU A 18 36.40 58.12 -7.83
C LEU A 18 35.76 56.73 -8.03
N PRO A 19 36.52 55.73 -8.54
CA PRO A 19 36.00 54.42 -8.90
C PRO A 19 35.78 53.53 -7.67
N GLY A 20 34.53 53.14 -7.42
CA GLY A 20 34.18 52.06 -6.52
C GLY A 20 34.15 50.74 -7.28
N CYS A 21 35.03 49.79 -6.90
CA CYS A 21 34.95 48.40 -7.34
C CYS A 21 33.62 47.79 -6.92
N SER A 22 32.68 47.63 -7.85
CA SER A 22 31.56 46.70 -7.68
C SER A 22 32.04 45.30 -8.05
N ALA A 23 32.31 44.49 -7.03
CA ALA A 23 32.42 43.05 -7.18
C ALA A 23 31.10 42.53 -7.76
N LYS A 24 31.12 42.13 -9.03
CA LYS A 24 30.11 41.23 -9.57
C LYS A 24 30.26 39.92 -8.80
N SER A 25 29.24 39.57 -8.02
CA SER A 25 29.08 38.21 -7.52
C SER A 25 29.06 37.29 -8.74
N ASN A 26 30.14 36.53 -8.94
CA ASN A 26 30.09 35.34 -9.75
C ASN A 26 29.14 34.37 -9.04
N GLU A 27 27.89 34.35 -9.45
CA GLU A 27 27.07 33.16 -9.24
C GLU A 27 27.71 32.05 -10.07
N THR A 28 28.36 31.13 -9.38
CA THR A 28 28.75 29.84 -9.92
C THR A 28 27.49 29.19 -10.48
N PRO A 29 27.47 28.67 -11.72
CA PRO A 29 26.37 27.82 -12.16
C PRO A 29 26.20 26.73 -11.12
N ALA A 30 24.96 26.52 -10.64
CA ALA A 30 24.64 25.37 -9.81
C ALA A 30 25.21 24.12 -10.51
N THR A 31 26.10 23.40 -9.83
CA THR A 31 26.55 22.09 -10.29
C THR A 31 25.33 21.17 -10.38
N GLU A 32 25.32 20.18 -11.27
CA GLU A 32 24.24 19.16 -11.36
C GLU A 32 23.86 18.55 -9.99
N SER A 33 24.75 18.63 -9.00
CA SER A 33 24.54 18.22 -7.61
C SER A 33 23.48 19.00 -6.81
N ASP A 34 23.10 20.23 -7.21
CA ASP A 34 22.27 21.10 -6.38
C ASP A 34 20.77 21.06 -6.74
N ARG A 35 20.37 20.17 -7.67
CA ARG A 35 18.97 20.02 -8.08
C ARG A 35 18.16 19.26 -7.00
N PRO A 36 17.02 19.78 -6.50
CA PRO A 36 16.15 19.04 -5.60
C PRO A 36 15.75 17.69 -6.21
N GLY A 37 15.79 16.61 -5.42
CA GLY A 37 15.42 15.28 -5.88
C GLY A 37 16.42 14.63 -6.85
N ASN A 38 17.70 15.01 -6.80
CA ASN A 38 18.75 14.44 -7.65
C ASN A 38 19.14 13.02 -7.22
N VAL A 39 18.31 12.03 -7.58
CA VAL A 39 18.58 10.61 -7.40
C VAL A 39 18.93 10.00 -8.76
N THR A 40 20.07 9.30 -8.85
CA THR A 40 20.53 8.62 -10.07
C THR A 40 20.78 7.14 -9.79
N ALA A 41 21.08 6.37 -10.85
CA ALA A 41 21.39 4.94 -10.73
C ALA A 41 22.61 4.74 -9.83
N GLU A 42 23.66 5.52 -10.08
CA GLU A 42 24.92 5.47 -9.34
C GLU A 42 24.69 5.80 -7.86
N ARG A 43 23.87 6.82 -7.57
CA ARG A 43 23.56 7.22 -6.20
C ARG A 43 22.75 6.16 -5.46
N LEU A 44 21.78 5.51 -6.10
CA LEU A 44 21.01 4.42 -5.49
C LEU A 44 21.85 3.16 -5.29
N LEU A 45 22.75 2.83 -6.22
CA LEU A 45 23.71 1.72 -6.07
C LEU A 45 24.71 1.97 -4.92
N ALA A 46 25.04 3.23 -4.67
CA ALA A 46 25.91 3.66 -3.58
C ALA A 46 25.16 4.21 -2.35
N ALA A 47 23.86 3.88 -2.17
CA ALA A 47 23.05 4.46 -1.11
C ALA A 47 23.55 4.15 0.33
N ASP A 48 24.41 3.14 0.49
CA ASP A 48 25.11 2.88 1.77
C ASP A 48 26.16 3.93 2.12
N ASP A 49 26.76 4.57 1.10
CA ASP A 49 27.69 5.67 1.25
C ASP A 49 26.97 7.02 1.41
N ASP A 50 25.64 7.04 1.22
CA ASP A 50 24.75 8.19 1.44
C ASP A 50 23.71 7.92 2.54
N PRO A 51 24.13 7.62 3.79
CA PRO A 51 23.24 7.21 4.87
C PRO A 51 22.38 8.36 5.40
N ASP A 52 22.68 9.61 5.04
CA ASP A 52 21.92 10.78 5.42
C ASP A 52 20.57 10.85 4.71
N ASN A 53 20.44 10.15 3.58
CA ASN A 53 19.28 10.15 2.72
C ASN A 53 18.50 8.82 2.74
N TRP A 54 17.24 8.90 2.31
CA TRP A 54 16.39 7.74 2.05
C TRP A 54 15.92 7.82 0.60
N LEU A 55 16.71 7.27 -0.31
CA LEU A 55 16.65 7.58 -1.75
C LEU A 55 15.57 6.81 -2.53
N GLY A 56 15.17 5.63 -2.05
CA GLY A 56 14.15 4.79 -2.69
C GLY A 56 13.12 4.25 -1.69
N TYR A 57 12.07 3.60 -2.17
CA TYR A 57 10.96 3.10 -1.33
C TYR A 57 11.45 2.30 -0.12
N GLY A 58 12.31 1.30 -0.35
CA GLY A 58 12.95 0.50 0.71
C GLY A 58 14.34 1.00 1.14
N ARG A 59 14.63 2.29 0.95
CA ARG A 59 15.95 2.96 1.01
C ARG A 59 16.88 2.59 -0.15
N THR A 60 17.11 1.30 -0.33
CA THR A 60 18.04 0.67 -1.30
C THR A 60 17.28 -0.21 -2.29
N TYR A 61 17.91 -0.59 -3.40
CA TYR A 61 17.29 -1.48 -4.40
C TYR A 61 16.93 -2.87 -3.87
N ASP A 62 17.65 -3.33 -2.84
CA ASP A 62 17.37 -4.60 -2.15
C ASP A 62 16.19 -4.54 -1.16
N GLU A 63 15.60 -3.35 -0.97
CA GLU A 63 14.49 -3.06 -0.06
C GLU A 63 14.66 -3.68 1.34
N GLN A 64 15.87 -3.61 1.91
CA GLN A 64 16.12 -4.08 3.28
C GLN A 64 15.48 -3.20 4.35
N ARG A 65 15.21 -1.92 4.05
CA ARG A 65 14.72 -0.94 5.05
C ARG A 65 15.59 -0.90 6.30
N TYR A 66 16.90 -1.02 6.07
CA TYR A 66 17.95 -0.94 7.06
C TYR A 66 18.67 0.39 6.91
N SER A 67 18.79 1.18 7.98
CA SER A 67 19.61 2.39 7.96
C SER A 67 20.96 2.17 8.64
N PRO A 68 22.09 2.57 8.02
CA PRO A 68 23.41 2.57 8.66
C PRO A 68 23.58 3.59 9.79
N LEU A 69 22.61 4.48 10.01
CA LEU A 69 22.69 5.54 11.01
C LEU A 69 22.66 5.00 12.45
N THR A 70 23.46 5.61 13.33
CA THR A 70 23.66 5.16 14.73
C THR A 70 23.47 6.25 15.79
N ASP A 71 23.17 7.50 15.40
CA ASP A 71 23.06 8.62 16.35
C ASP A 71 21.97 8.32 17.39
N ILE A 72 20.87 7.72 16.94
CA ILE A 72 19.82 7.10 17.76
C ILE A 72 20.11 5.61 17.88
N ASN A 73 20.27 5.13 19.11
CA ASN A 73 20.63 3.75 19.41
C ASN A 73 20.05 3.29 20.76
N THR A 74 20.25 2.02 21.09
CA THR A 74 19.72 1.38 22.32
C THR A 74 20.04 2.11 23.64
N THR A 75 21.09 2.93 23.70
CA THR A 75 21.51 3.64 24.93
C THR A 75 20.86 5.00 25.13
N ASN A 76 20.36 5.63 24.06
CA ASN A 76 19.84 7.00 24.09
C ASN A 76 18.43 7.15 23.48
N VAL A 77 17.84 6.10 22.90
CA VAL A 77 16.49 6.16 22.31
C VAL A 77 15.41 6.58 23.30
N GLY A 78 15.63 6.42 24.61
CA GLY A 78 14.75 6.95 25.65
C GLY A 78 14.62 8.49 25.65
N GLU A 79 15.54 9.21 25.02
CA GLU A 79 15.51 10.68 24.86
C GLU A 79 14.83 11.13 23.55
N LEU A 80 14.33 10.17 22.76
CA LEU A 80 13.63 10.45 21.51
C LEU A 80 12.30 11.17 21.81
N SER A 81 12.08 12.31 21.16
CA SER A 81 10.89 13.14 21.33
C SER A 81 10.48 13.76 20.00
N LEU A 82 9.24 14.23 19.92
CA LEU A 82 8.71 14.85 18.71
C LEU A 82 9.54 16.08 18.32
N ALA A 83 10.02 16.11 17.08
CA ALA A 83 10.73 17.24 16.50
C ALA A 83 9.76 18.25 15.87
N TRP A 84 8.86 17.73 15.04
CA TRP A 84 7.82 18.47 14.33
C TRP A 84 6.72 17.50 13.85
N ALA A 85 5.56 18.04 13.51
CA ALA A 85 4.46 17.28 12.92
C ALA A 85 3.68 18.15 11.93
N VAL A 86 3.14 17.53 10.88
CA VAL A 86 2.31 18.15 9.84
C VAL A 86 0.97 17.42 9.81
N GLU A 87 -0.12 18.15 10.04
CA GLU A 87 -1.48 17.60 9.90
C GLU A 87 -1.88 17.55 8.42
N LEU A 88 -2.46 16.43 8.02
CA LEU A 88 -2.94 16.19 6.67
C LEU A 88 -4.41 16.61 6.53
N ASP A 89 -4.92 16.67 5.30
CA ASP A 89 -6.26 17.19 5.01
C ASP A 89 -7.38 16.14 5.08
N THR A 90 -7.06 14.90 5.42
CA THR A 90 -7.98 13.76 5.39
C THR A 90 -7.73 12.76 6.50
N ASN A 91 -8.78 12.04 6.91
CA ASN A 91 -8.75 11.01 7.95
C ASN A 91 -8.73 9.57 7.39
N ARG A 92 -8.56 9.42 6.07
CA ARG A 92 -8.36 8.13 5.39
C ARG A 92 -6.95 7.57 5.68
N GLY A 93 -6.73 6.31 5.33
CA GLY A 93 -5.48 5.59 5.60
C GLY A 93 -4.25 6.29 5.02
N GLN A 94 -3.16 6.32 5.80
CA GLN A 94 -1.88 6.87 5.38
C GLN A 94 -0.85 5.72 5.32
N GLU A 95 -0.52 5.27 4.11
CA GLU A 95 0.35 4.09 3.88
C GLU A 95 1.77 4.46 3.41
N ALA A 96 2.04 5.74 3.17
CA ALA A 96 3.26 6.16 2.49
C ALA A 96 4.54 5.95 3.31
N THR A 97 5.61 5.46 2.67
CA THR A 97 6.97 5.59 3.20
C THR A 97 7.58 6.90 2.71
N PRO A 98 8.11 7.77 3.60
CA PRO A 98 8.79 8.99 3.18
C PRO A 98 10.07 8.73 2.38
N ILE A 99 10.29 9.50 1.32
CA ILE A 99 11.57 9.59 0.59
C ILE A 99 12.25 10.88 1.01
N VAL A 100 13.53 10.85 1.38
CA VAL A 100 14.27 12.04 1.82
C VAL A 100 15.53 12.19 0.99
N VAL A 101 15.63 13.32 0.28
CA VAL A 101 16.75 13.65 -0.59
C VAL A 101 17.21 15.08 -0.28
N ASP A 102 18.43 15.19 0.23
CA ASP A 102 19.16 16.42 0.50
C ASP A 102 18.37 17.45 1.32
N GLY A 103 17.69 16.95 2.35
CA GLY A 103 16.91 17.76 3.29
C GLY A 103 15.46 18.03 2.90
N ILE A 104 15.01 17.56 1.73
CA ILE A 104 13.61 17.60 1.32
C ILE A 104 13.01 16.20 1.45
N MET A 105 11.86 16.12 2.12
CA MET A 105 11.05 14.91 2.26
C MET A 105 9.88 14.96 1.28
N TYR A 106 9.70 13.90 0.51
CA TYR A 106 8.57 13.71 -0.40
C TYR A 106 7.69 12.58 0.13
N ILE A 107 6.40 12.85 0.24
CA ILE A 107 5.39 11.88 0.68
C ILE A 107 4.17 11.96 -0.24
N SER A 108 3.44 10.85 -0.33
CA SER A 108 2.05 10.88 -0.77
C SER A 108 1.09 10.74 0.42
N THR A 109 -0.15 11.16 0.22
CA THR A 109 -1.25 10.99 1.18
C THR A 109 -2.41 10.23 0.52
N ALA A 110 -3.45 9.91 1.30
CA ALA A 110 -4.71 9.45 0.72
C ALA A 110 -5.23 10.43 -0.35
N TRP A 111 -5.94 9.89 -1.34
CA TRP A 111 -6.31 10.58 -2.60
C TRP A 111 -5.11 11.03 -3.46
N ASP A 112 -3.95 10.38 -3.28
CA ASP A 112 -2.76 10.49 -4.12
C ASP A 112 -2.13 11.90 -4.18
N LYS A 113 -2.46 12.76 -3.21
CA LYS A 113 -1.81 14.06 -3.08
C LYS A 113 -0.35 13.87 -2.71
N VAL A 114 0.51 14.75 -3.19
CA VAL A 114 1.95 14.72 -2.95
C VAL A 114 2.37 15.98 -2.21
N LEU A 115 3.16 15.84 -1.14
CA LEU A 115 3.76 16.96 -0.41
C LEU A 115 5.28 16.85 -0.47
N ALA A 116 5.94 17.97 -0.73
CA ALA A 116 7.34 18.17 -0.37
C ALA A 116 7.43 18.99 0.91
N VAL A 117 8.27 18.54 1.83
CA VAL A 117 8.39 19.09 3.18
C VAL A 117 9.87 19.28 3.50
N ASP A 118 10.24 20.43 4.08
CA ASP A 118 11.55 20.61 4.69
C ASP A 118 11.72 19.61 5.84
N ALA A 119 12.64 18.66 5.68
CA ALA A 119 12.73 17.50 6.57
C ALA A 119 13.28 17.85 7.97
N ALA A 120 13.85 19.04 8.15
CA ALA A 120 14.35 19.50 9.45
C ALA A 120 13.27 20.19 10.29
N SER A 121 12.30 20.85 9.65
CA SER A 121 11.31 21.73 10.29
C SER A 121 9.85 21.30 10.13
N GLY A 122 9.54 20.45 9.15
CA GLY A 122 8.15 20.10 8.82
C GLY A 122 7.43 21.16 7.99
N LYS A 123 8.12 22.20 7.50
CA LYS A 123 7.50 23.23 6.65
C LYS A 123 7.19 22.64 5.28
N VAL A 124 5.91 22.68 4.88
CA VAL A 124 5.50 22.32 3.51
C VAL A 124 6.12 23.31 2.52
N VAL A 125 6.85 22.77 1.54
CA VAL A 125 7.51 23.51 0.46
C VAL A 125 6.51 23.72 -0.68
N TRP A 126 5.91 22.62 -1.13
CA TRP A 126 4.84 22.60 -2.13
C TRP A 126 3.90 21.40 -1.87
N GLN A 127 2.72 21.48 -2.47
CA GLN A 127 1.74 20.39 -2.48
C GLN A 127 1.15 20.28 -3.89
N HIS A 128 0.95 19.04 -4.34
CA HIS A 128 0.26 18.70 -5.59
C HIS A 128 -0.98 17.87 -5.26
N ASP A 129 -2.13 18.27 -5.79
CA ASP A 129 -3.37 17.49 -5.75
C ASP A 129 -3.65 17.03 -7.20
N PRO A 130 -3.66 15.71 -7.48
CA PRO A 130 -3.92 15.22 -8.83
C PRO A 130 -5.38 15.37 -9.26
N GLU A 131 -6.27 15.88 -8.38
CA GLU A 131 -7.70 16.09 -8.64
C GLU A 131 -8.41 14.80 -9.10
N VAL A 132 -8.11 13.69 -8.43
CA VAL A 132 -8.77 12.40 -8.66
C VAL A 132 -10.28 12.56 -8.54
N ASP A 133 -11.01 12.01 -9.50
CA ASP A 133 -12.46 11.91 -9.42
C ASP A 133 -12.88 11.05 -8.22
N GLY A 134 -13.58 11.66 -7.27
CA GLY A 134 -14.11 10.99 -6.09
C GLY A 134 -14.88 9.72 -6.42
N ALA A 135 -15.58 9.65 -7.55
CA ALA A 135 -16.34 8.46 -7.95
C ALA A 135 -15.46 7.21 -8.13
N LYS A 136 -14.15 7.37 -8.36
CA LYS A 136 -13.20 6.25 -8.48
C LYS A 136 -12.95 5.52 -7.17
N ALA A 137 -13.30 6.09 -6.01
CA ALA A 137 -13.14 5.41 -4.73
C ALA A 137 -13.91 4.08 -4.63
N VAL A 138 -15.03 3.92 -5.36
CA VAL A 138 -15.78 2.65 -5.40
C VAL A 138 -15.00 1.52 -6.09
N HIS A 139 -13.96 1.86 -6.86
CA HIS A 139 -13.03 0.91 -7.48
C HIS A 139 -11.79 0.64 -6.61
N ALA A 140 -11.70 1.23 -5.42
CA ALA A 140 -10.64 0.92 -4.47
C ALA A 140 -11.13 -0.13 -3.47
N CYS A 141 -10.62 -1.36 -3.54
CA CYS A 141 -11.03 -2.45 -2.64
C CYS A 141 -10.76 -2.12 -1.16
N CYS A 142 -9.77 -1.27 -0.92
CA CYS A 142 -8.96 -1.35 0.27
C CYS A 142 -8.54 0.04 0.78
N ASP A 143 -9.44 1.03 0.68
CA ASP A 143 -9.23 2.45 1.01
C ASP A 143 -8.58 3.25 -0.13
N VAL A 144 -8.69 4.59 -0.12
CA VAL A 144 -8.13 5.51 -1.13
C VAL A 144 -6.68 5.88 -0.79
N VAL A 145 -5.89 4.84 -0.59
CA VAL A 145 -4.54 4.90 -0.04
C VAL A 145 -3.47 5.03 -1.11
N ASN A 146 -2.30 5.53 -0.71
CA ASN A 146 -1.10 5.55 -1.52
C ASN A 146 0.13 5.17 -0.68
N ARG A 147 1.02 4.33 -1.21
CA ARG A 147 2.20 3.81 -0.49
C ARG A 147 3.48 4.64 -0.66
N GLY A 148 3.47 5.67 -1.51
CA GLY A 148 4.58 6.60 -1.61
C GLY A 148 4.89 7.00 -3.04
N VAL A 149 5.96 7.77 -3.16
CA VAL A 149 6.51 8.27 -4.42
C VAL A 149 7.83 7.60 -4.76
N ALA A 150 8.27 7.71 -6.01
CA ALA A 150 9.67 7.57 -6.36
C ALA A 150 10.27 8.95 -6.66
N VAL A 151 11.58 9.10 -6.47
CA VAL A 151 12.31 10.32 -6.82
C VAL A 151 13.47 9.95 -7.73
N TRP A 152 13.62 10.66 -8.84
CA TRP A 152 14.66 10.40 -9.84
C TRP A 152 14.98 11.64 -10.67
N GLU A 153 16.26 11.98 -10.79
CA GLU A 153 16.81 13.06 -11.64
C GLU A 153 15.98 14.36 -11.60
N GLY A 154 15.62 14.77 -10.39
CA GLY A 154 14.85 15.97 -10.12
C GLY A 154 13.36 15.91 -10.43
N LYS A 155 12.80 14.70 -10.49
CA LYS A 155 11.36 14.45 -10.62
C LYS A 155 10.84 13.58 -9.48
N VAL A 156 9.56 13.73 -9.17
CA VAL A 156 8.79 12.91 -8.22
C VAL A 156 7.71 12.17 -8.99
N PHE A 157 7.64 10.85 -8.85
CA PHE A 157 6.69 10.00 -9.57
C PHE A 157 5.63 9.45 -8.62
N ILE A 158 4.36 9.52 -9.03
CA ILE A 158 3.21 9.05 -8.26
C ILE A 158 2.24 8.29 -9.18
N GLY A 159 1.76 7.13 -8.71
CA GLY A 159 0.63 6.44 -9.30
C GLY A 159 -0.66 6.82 -8.57
N THR A 160 -1.74 7.07 -9.29
CA THR A 160 -3.01 7.55 -8.72
C THR A 160 -4.11 6.49 -8.76
N ILE A 161 -5.08 6.58 -7.85
CA ILE A 161 -6.20 5.66 -7.71
C ILE A 161 -7.08 5.63 -8.98
N ASP A 162 -7.07 6.67 -9.80
CA ASP A 162 -7.76 6.68 -11.10
C ASP A 162 -6.94 6.10 -12.26
N GLY A 163 -5.74 5.59 -12.00
CA GLY A 163 -4.92 4.86 -12.97
C GLY A 163 -3.94 5.72 -13.77
N ARG A 164 -3.61 6.93 -13.30
CA ARG A 164 -2.55 7.75 -13.91
C ARG A 164 -1.20 7.44 -13.26
N LEU A 165 -0.13 7.56 -14.04
CA LEU A 165 1.23 7.75 -13.58
C LEU A 165 1.63 9.19 -13.91
N ILE A 166 2.11 9.92 -12.92
CA ILE A 166 2.41 11.35 -13.02
C ILE A 166 3.85 11.58 -12.60
N ALA A 167 4.59 12.37 -13.37
CA ALA A 167 5.88 12.93 -12.98
C ALA A 167 5.73 14.41 -12.65
N LEU A 168 6.24 14.81 -11.49
CA LEU A 168 6.25 16.18 -11.00
C LEU A 168 7.69 16.68 -10.94
N ASP A 169 7.92 17.97 -11.16
CA ASP A 169 9.21 18.59 -10.89
C ASP A 169 9.45 18.62 -9.38
N ALA A 170 10.60 18.10 -8.92
CA ALA A 170 10.86 17.92 -7.50
C ALA A 170 11.01 19.25 -6.73
N ALA A 171 11.37 20.34 -7.40
CA ALA A 171 11.54 21.65 -6.76
C ALA A 171 10.21 22.39 -6.58
N THR A 172 9.26 22.18 -7.50
CA THR A 172 8.04 23.01 -7.62
C THR A 172 6.74 22.25 -7.38
N GLY A 173 6.70 20.94 -7.63
CA GLY A 173 5.49 20.14 -7.65
C GLY A 173 4.66 20.29 -8.93
N ASP A 174 5.17 21.02 -9.94
CA ASP A 174 4.50 21.20 -11.22
C ASP A 174 4.54 19.90 -12.03
N GLU A 175 3.43 19.58 -12.72
CA GLU A 175 3.37 18.40 -13.58
C GLU A 175 4.33 18.54 -14.78
N VAL A 176 5.22 17.55 -14.93
CA VAL A 176 6.11 17.40 -16.10
C VAL A 176 5.39 16.60 -17.18
N TRP A 177 4.78 15.47 -16.78
CA TRP A 177 3.93 14.66 -17.65
C TRP A 177 2.95 13.81 -16.84
N SER A 178 1.86 13.39 -17.49
CA SER A 178 0.86 12.45 -16.95
C SER A 178 0.45 11.42 -18.01
N ARG A 179 0.29 10.16 -17.60
CA ARG A 179 -0.07 9.03 -18.48
C ARG A 179 -1.13 8.17 -17.84
N VAL A 180 -2.19 7.87 -18.57
CA VAL A 180 -3.16 6.85 -18.16
C VAL A 180 -2.55 5.48 -18.43
N THR A 181 -2.38 4.66 -17.39
CA THR A 181 -1.74 3.33 -17.48
C THR A 181 -2.76 2.21 -17.64
N VAL A 182 -4.04 2.50 -17.40
CA VAL A 182 -5.12 1.51 -17.32
C VAL A 182 -6.30 1.88 -18.20
N ASP A 183 -7.11 0.88 -18.56
CA ASP A 183 -8.46 1.12 -19.08
C ASP A 183 -9.34 1.66 -17.95
N GLN A 184 -9.61 2.97 -17.94
CA GLN A 184 -10.32 3.65 -16.86
C GLN A 184 -11.82 3.31 -16.78
N GLU A 185 -12.37 2.62 -17.78
CA GLU A 185 -13.73 2.06 -17.72
C GLU A 185 -13.78 0.79 -16.87
N LYS A 186 -12.64 0.14 -16.64
CA LYS A 186 -12.50 -1.02 -15.75
C LYS A 186 -12.16 -0.59 -14.33
N PRO A 187 -12.41 -1.43 -13.31
CA PRO A 187 -12.18 -1.11 -11.91
C PRO A 187 -10.69 -1.21 -11.52
N TYR A 188 -9.79 -0.74 -12.38
CA TYR A 188 -8.38 -0.59 -12.02
C TYR A 188 -8.17 0.62 -11.10
N THR A 189 -7.20 0.48 -10.21
CA THR A 189 -6.66 1.58 -9.39
C THR A 189 -5.15 1.40 -9.21
N ILE A 190 -4.43 2.44 -8.75
CA ILE A 190 -3.03 2.31 -8.35
C ILE A 190 -2.90 2.78 -6.89
N THR A 191 -2.25 1.96 -6.07
CA THR A 191 -2.02 2.24 -4.64
C THR A 191 -0.55 2.07 -4.23
N GLY A 192 0.21 1.23 -4.94
CA GLY A 192 1.63 1.00 -4.70
C GLY A 192 2.50 2.19 -5.13
N ALA A 193 3.65 2.32 -4.47
CA ALA A 193 4.65 3.31 -4.88
C ALA A 193 5.35 2.85 -6.18
N PRO A 194 5.53 3.73 -7.17
CA PRO A 194 6.38 3.40 -8.32
C PRO A 194 7.82 3.15 -7.87
N ARG A 195 8.58 2.40 -8.66
CA ARG A 195 10.03 2.27 -8.52
C ARG A 195 10.70 2.81 -9.78
N VAL A 196 11.90 3.38 -9.65
CA VAL A 196 12.72 3.74 -10.81
C VAL A 196 13.94 2.83 -10.86
N PHE A 197 14.04 2.06 -11.93
CA PHE A 197 15.13 1.12 -12.18
C PHE A 197 15.82 1.50 -13.48
N LYS A 198 17.12 1.84 -13.39
CA LYS A 198 17.82 2.53 -14.48
C LYS A 198 17.02 3.81 -14.84
N ASP A 199 16.75 4.03 -16.12
CA ASP A 199 16.02 5.14 -16.72
C ASP A 199 14.50 4.90 -16.85
N LYS A 200 13.94 3.92 -16.14
CA LYS A 200 12.53 3.50 -16.30
C LYS A 200 11.76 3.57 -14.98
N VAL A 201 10.62 4.24 -14.99
CA VAL A 201 9.64 4.20 -13.89
C VAL A 201 8.70 3.01 -14.10
N ILE A 202 8.63 2.14 -13.11
CA ILE A 202 7.89 0.88 -13.12
C ILE A 202 6.69 1.01 -12.18
N ILE A 203 5.51 0.68 -12.70
CA ILE A 203 4.26 0.68 -11.92
C ILE A 203 3.33 -0.44 -12.37
N GLY A 204 2.64 -1.05 -11.41
CA GLY A 204 1.54 -1.97 -11.66
C GLY A 204 0.18 -1.35 -11.31
N ASN A 205 -0.78 -2.19 -10.93
CA ASN A 205 -2.15 -1.78 -10.63
C ASN A 205 -2.82 -2.73 -9.64
N SER A 206 -3.98 -2.32 -9.13
CA SER A 206 -4.88 -3.03 -8.21
C SER A 206 -6.24 -3.27 -8.88
N GLY A 207 -7.10 -4.10 -8.28
CA GLY A 207 -8.47 -4.35 -8.76
C GLY A 207 -8.90 -5.82 -8.87
N ALA A 208 -8.08 -6.78 -8.39
CA ALA A 208 -8.38 -8.22 -8.49
C ALA A 208 -9.71 -8.59 -7.80
N GLU A 209 -10.08 -7.89 -6.73
CA GLU A 209 -11.37 -8.08 -6.04
C GLU A 209 -12.56 -7.78 -6.93
N MET A 210 -12.41 -6.92 -7.96
CA MET A 210 -13.50 -6.45 -8.82
C MET A 210 -13.51 -7.05 -10.22
N GLY A 211 -12.43 -7.71 -10.64
CA GLY A 211 -12.33 -8.32 -11.96
C GLY A 211 -11.48 -7.51 -12.93
N VAL A 212 -10.16 -7.70 -12.87
CA VAL A 212 -9.21 -7.09 -13.81
C VAL A 212 -8.09 -8.05 -14.19
N ARG A 213 -7.42 -7.78 -15.31
CA ARG A 213 -6.24 -8.52 -15.78
C ARG A 213 -4.97 -7.82 -15.28
N GLY A 214 -4.17 -8.47 -14.46
CA GLY A 214 -2.96 -7.87 -13.89
C GLY A 214 -1.86 -7.65 -14.91
N TYR A 215 -1.10 -6.57 -14.72
CA TYR A 215 0.12 -6.27 -15.47
C TYR A 215 1.01 -5.30 -14.69
N VAL A 216 2.26 -5.20 -15.16
CA VAL A 216 3.23 -4.17 -14.80
C VAL A 216 3.70 -3.49 -16.09
N THR A 217 3.99 -2.19 -16.02
CA THR A 217 4.48 -1.42 -17.17
C THR A 217 5.70 -0.60 -16.77
N ALA A 218 6.68 -0.53 -17.67
CA ALA A 218 7.80 0.39 -17.60
C ALA A 218 7.57 1.59 -18.52
N TYR A 219 7.80 2.78 -17.99
CA TYR A 219 7.76 4.03 -18.73
C TYR A 219 9.11 4.74 -18.66
N ASP A 220 9.48 5.42 -19.72
CA ASP A 220 10.63 6.32 -19.73
C ASP A 220 10.44 7.46 -18.72
N THR A 221 11.46 7.74 -17.89
CA THR A 221 11.36 8.70 -16.79
C THR A 221 11.23 10.16 -17.25
N ASP A 222 11.72 10.49 -18.45
CA ASP A 222 11.71 11.85 -18.98
C ASP A 222 10.42 12.17 -19.74
N THR A 223 9.93 11.22 -20.54
CA THR A 223 8.83 11.42 -21.48
C THR A 223 7.53 10.76 -21.05
N GLY A 224 7.58 9.77 -20.16
CA GLY A 224 6.44 8.92 -19.81
C GLY A 224 5.99 8.03 -20.97
N GLU A 225 6.81 7.80 -21.99
CA GLU A 225 6.48 6.84 -23.05
C GLU A 225 6.58 5.39 -22.52
N GLU A 226 5.62 4.55 -22.90
CA GLU A 226 5.63 3.13 -22.54
C GLU A 226 6.81 2.43 -23.24
N VAL A 227 7.68 1.78 -22.47
CA VAL A 227 8.83 1.04 -22.97
C VAL A 227 8.46 -0.43 -23.19
N TRP A 228 7.86 -1.04 -22.17
CA TRP A 228 7.35 -2.41 -22.24
C TRP A 228 6.23 -2.61 -21.21
N ARG A 229 5.37 -3.60 -21.49
CA ARG A 229 4.36 -4.13 -20.56
C ARG A 229 4.51 -5.63 -20.42
N PHE A 230 4.28 -6.14 -19.22
CA PHE A 230 4.17 -7.57 -18.94
C PHE A 230 2.82 -7.85 -18.26
N TYR A 231 1.94 -8.60 -18.93
CA TYR A 231 0.72 -9.13 -18.29
C TYR A 231 1.08 -10.33 -17.42
N THR A 232 0.49 -10.43 -16.23
CA THR A 232 0.76 -11.53 -15.29
C THR A 232 -0.15 -12.73 -15.49
N VAL A 233 -1.24 -12.56 -16.24
CA VAL A 233 -2.17 -13.64 -16.59
C VAL A 233 -2.56 -13.53 -18.08
N PRO A 234 -2.83 -14.66 -18.76
CA PRO A 234 -3.22 -14.66 -20.17
C PRO A 234 -4.54 -13.90 -20.38
N GLY A 235 -4.75 -13.40 -21.61
CA GLY A 235 -6.00 -12.79 -22.04
C GLY A 235 -6.97 -13.84 -22.60
N ASN A 236 -8.01 -13.38 -23.30
CA ASN A 236 -8.90 -14.25 -24.06
C ASN A 236 -8.11 -15.01 -25.13
N PRO A 237 -8.06 -16.36 -25.11
CA PRO A 237 -7.31 -17.14 -26.09
C PRO A 237 -7.72 -16.91 -27.54
N ALA A 238 -8.96 -16.47 -27.79
CA ALA A 238 -9.47 -16.22 -29.12
C ALA A 238 -8.91 -14.93 -29.76
N ASP A 239 -8.43 -13.99 -28.95
CA ASP A 239 -7.91 -12.69 -29.44
C ASP A 239 -6.45 -12.80 -29.91
N GLY A 240 -5.74 -13.86 -29.51
CA GLY A 240 -4.33 -14.05 -29.81
C GLY A 240 -3.38 -13.21 -28.91
N PRO A 241 -2.08 -13.19 -29.22
CA PRO A 241 -1.08 -12.41 -28.48
C PRO A 241 -1.33 -10.90 -28.58
N ASP A 242 -1.04 -10.17 -27.50
CA ASP A 242 -1.27 -8.71 -27.40
C ASP A 242 0.00 -7.87 -27.65
N ASN A 243 1.09 -8.53 -28.09
CA ASN A 243 2.43 -7.99 -28.29
C ASN A 243 3.12 -7.50 -27.02
N ALA A 244 2.65 -7.89 -25.84
CA ALA A 244 3.32 -7.62 -24.58
C ALA A 244 4.51 -8.57 -24.37
N ALA A 245 5.44 -8.18 -23.50
CA ALA A 245 6.63 -8.97 -23.15
C ALA A 245 6.29 -10.36 -22.55
N SER A 246 5.05 -10.55 -22.10
CA SER A 246 4.51 -11.79 -21.54
C SER A 246 4.13 -12.86 -22.57
N ASP A 247 3.93 -12.50 -23.85
CA ASP A 247 3.37 -13.41 -24.87
C ASP A 247 4.18 -14.71 -25.02
N ALA A 248 5.51 -14.59 -25.07
CA ALA A 248 6.39 -15.75 -25.20
C ALA A 248 6.27 -16.71 -24.00
N ALA A 249 6.06 -16.20 -22.78
CA ALA A 249 5.88 -17.02 -21.60
C ALA A 249 4.51 -17.70 -21.59
N PHE A 250 3.46 -17.01 -22.03
CA PHE A 250 2.11 -17.55 -22.16
C PHE A 250 2.04 -18.68 -23.18
N GLU A 251 2.60 -18.48 -24.38
CA GLU A 251 2.65 -19.50 -25.42
C GLU A 251 3.43 -20.75 -24.95
N LYS A 252 4.59 -20.52 -24.33
CA LYS A 252 5.49 -21.61 -23.95
C LYS A 252 4.90 -22.46 -22.82
N PHE A 253 4.36 -21.86 -21.77
CA PHE A 253 3.91 -22.62 -20.59
C PHE A 253 2.74 -22.00 -19.81
N ALA A 254 2.72 -20.69 -19.57
CA ALA A 254 1.78 -20.12 -18.60
C ALA A 254 0.31 -20.18 -19.07
N GLY A 255 0.04 -19.96 -20.37
CA GLY A 255 -1.31 -20.08 -20.95
C GLY A 255 -1.91 -21.49 -20.86
N LYS A 256 -1.06 -22.53 -20.73
CA LYS A 256 -1.50 -23.93 -20.60
C LYS A 256 -2.02 -24.28 -19.21
N THR A 257 -1.90 -23.36 -18.26
CA THR A 257 -2.31 -23.55 -16.86
C THR A 257 -3.68 -22.95 -16.55
N TRP A 258 -4.41 -22.49 -17.56
CA TRP A 258 -5.72 -21.86 -17.43
C TRP A 258 -6.79 -22.60 -18.23
N PHE A 259 -7.99 -22.66 -17.67
CA PHE A 259 -9.15 -23.38 -18.22
C PHE A 259 -10.41 -22.53 -18.02
N GLY A 260 -11.47 -22.82 -18.77
CA GLY A 260 -12.73 -22.06 -18.71
C GLY A 260 -12.58 -20.61 -19.17
N ASP A 261 -13.56 -19.77 -18.82
CA ASP A 261 -13.72 -18.39 -19.31
C ASP A 261 -13.09 -17.35 -18.36
N TYR A 262 -11.89 -17.63 -17.85
CA TYR A 262 -11.20 -16.81 -16.84
C TYR A 262 -11.02 -15.33 -17.24
N TRP A 263 -10.90 -15.05 -18.54
CA TRP A 263 -10.67 -13.70 -19.06
C TRP A 263 -11.89 -12.78 -18.89
N GLU A 264 -13.10 -13.32 -18.70
CA GLU A 264 -14.31 -12.53 -18.54
C GLU A 264 -14.29 -11.70 -17.23
N MET A 265 -13.61 -12.20 -16.21
CA MET A 265 -13.33 -11.47 -14.97
C MET A 265 -11.86 -10.99 -14.91
N GLY A 266 -11.14 -11.05 -16.02
CA GLY A 266 -9.75 -10.63 -16.17
C GLY A 266 -8.70 -11.58 -15.57
N GLY A 267 -9.09 -12.54 -14.72
CA GLY A 267 -8.19 -13.56 -14.17
C GLY A 267 -7.39 -13.12 -12.93
N GLY A 268 -7.23 -11.82 -12.66
CA GLY A 268 -6.49 -11.29 -11.51
C GLY A 268 -5.00 -11.09 -11.77
N GLY A 269 -4.16 -11.32 -10.76
CA GLY A 269 -2.70 -11.24 -10.85
C GLY A 269 -2.15 -9.82 -10.79
N THR A 270 -2.85 -8.90 -10.13
CA THR A 270 -2.47 -7.50 -10.01
C THR A 270 -1.11 -7.33 -9.30
N VAL A 271 -0.27 -6.42 -9.81
CA VAL A 271 1.06 -6.10 -9.25
C VAL A 271 0.95 -4.80 -8.45
N TRP A 272 0.35 -4.87 -7.27
CA TRP A 272 -0.14 -3.68 -6.57
C TRP A 272 0.82 -3.12 -5.51
N ASP A 273 1.96 -3.75 -5.24
CA ASP A 273 2.88 -3.31 -4.17
C ASP A 273 4.38 -3.55 -4.43
N SER A 274 4.94 -4.71 -4.04
CA SER A 274 6.40 -4.89 -4.02
C SER A 274 7.00 -5.17 -5.40
N MET A 275 8.05 -4.41 -5.72
CA MET A 275 8.93 -4.57 -6.86
C MET A 275 10.35 -4.23 -6.41
N VAL A 276 11.32 -5.08 -6.72
CA VAL A 276 12.74 -4.86 -6.38
C VAL A 276 13.61 -5.00 -7.63
N TYR A 277 14.77 -4.33 -7.62
CA TYR A 277 15.76 -4.45 -8.68
C TYR A 277 17.03 -5.09 -8.13
N ASP A 278 17.50 -6.09 -8.85
CA ASP A 278 18.74 -6.76 -8.55
C ASP A 278 19.78 -6.38 -9.62
N PRO A 279 20.71 -5.45 -9.31
CA PRO A 279 21.72 -5.02 -10.26
C PRO A 279 22.76 -6.11 -10.57
N GLU A 280 22.90 -7.13 -9.72
CA GLU A 280 23.91 -8.18 -9.92
C GLU A 280 23.50 -9.17 -11.01
N PHE A 281 22.22 -9.51 -11.07
CA PHE A 281 21.65 -10.38 -12.11
C PHE A 281 20.87 -9.59 -13.18
N ASP A 282 20.94 -8.26 -13.10
CA ASP A 282 20.26 -7.28 -13.95
C ASP A 282 18.79 -7.63 -14.18
N GLN A 283 18.00 -7.72 -13.10
CA GLN A 283 16.61 -8.20 -13.16
C GLN A 283 15.68 -7.37 -12.26
N ILE A 284 14.45 -7.18 -12.72
CA ILE A 284 13.35 -6.72 -11.87
C ILE A 284 12.67 -7.95 -11.32
N ILE A 285 12.39 -7.98 -10.03
CA ILE A 285 11.60 -9.04 -9.40
C ILE A 285 10.35 -8.39 -8.82
N LEU A 286 9.19 -8.90 -9.20
CA LEU A 286 7.89 -8.38 -8.81
C LEU A 286 7.02 -9.45 -8.15
N GLY A 287 6.18 -9.01 -7.22
CA GLY A 287 5.18 -9.85 -6.57
C GLY A 287 3.84 -9.81 -7.32
N VAL A 288 3.23 -10.97 -7.53
CA VAL A 288 1.96 -11.10 -8.27
C VAL A 288 0.80 -11.41 -7.32
N GLY A 289 -0.33 -10.73 -7.52
CA GLY A 289 -1.53 -10.84 -6.69
C GLY A 289 -2.35 -12.12 -6.87
N ASN A 290 -3.50 -12.13 -6.21
CA ASN A 290 -4.54 -13.15 -6.22
C ASN A 290 -5.33 -13.18 -7.55
N GLY A 291 -6.09 -14.24 -7.77
CA GLY A 291 -6.94 -14.46 -8.92
C GLY A 291 -8.28 -13.73 -8.84
N SER A 292 -8.90 -13.53 -9.99
CA SER A 292 -10.23 -12.94 -10.11
C SER A 292 -11.16 -13.80 -10.98
N PRO A 293 -12.28 -14.31 -10.43
CA PRO A 293 -12.64 -14.28 -9.00
C PRO A 293 -11.66 -15.10 -8.14
N TRP A 294 -11.71 -14.94 -6.81
CA TRP A 294 -10.86 -15.71 -5.90
C TRP A 294 -11.12 -17.21 -6.04
N ASN A 295 -12.39 -17.62 -6.14
CA ASN A 295 -12.76 -19.03 -6.22
C ASN A 295 -12.21 -19.71 -7.49
N HIS A 296 -11.24 -20.61 -7.32
CA HIS A 296 -10.59 -21.34 -8.41
C HIS A 296 -11.56 -22.20 -9.24
N ARG A 297 -12.63 -22.71 -8.62
CA ARG A 297 -13.66 -23.49 -9.32
C ARG A 297 -14.47 -22.65 -10.29
N VAL A 298 -14.72 -21.39 -9.92
CA VAL A 298 -15.41 -20.42 -10.79
C VAL A 298 -14.44 -19.83 -11.81
N ARG A 299 -13.23 -19.49 -11.39
CA ARG A 299 -12.23 -18.81 -12.23
C ARG A 299 -11.70 -19.70 -13.34
N SER A 300 -11.42 -20.98 -13.04
CA SER A 300 -10.66 -21.85 -13.94
C SER A 300 -11.13 -23.32 -13.90
N ASP A 301 -12.43 -23.55 -13.72
CA ASP A 301 -13.07 -24.87 -13.62
C ASP A 301 -12.43 -25.79 -12.56
N GLY A 302 -11.74 -25.23 -11.57
CA GLY A 302 -11.01 -25.98 -10.55
C GLY A 302 -9.76 -26.68 -11.08
N LYS A 303 -9.21 -26.21 -12.20
CA LYS A 303 -8.07 -26.82 -12.91
C LYS A 303 -6.93 -25.83 -13.11
N GLY A 304 -5.73 -26.40 -13.17
CA GLY A 304 -4.51 -25.68 -13.54
C GLY A 304 -3.99 -24.77 -12.44
N ASP A 305 -2.69 -24.50 -12.51
CA ASP A 305 -1.97 -23.68 -11.54
C ASP A 305 -2.29 -22.19 -11.66
N ASN A 306 -2.87 -21.75 -12.78
CA ASN A 306 -3.17 -20.34 -13.10
C ASN A 306 -1.95 -19.41 -13.00
N LEU A 307 -0.89 -19.71 -13.75
CA LEU A 307 0.29 -18.85 -13.79
C LEU A 307 -0.01 -17.47 -14.40
N PHE A 308 0.45 -16.36 -13.83
CA PHE A 308 1.42 -16.23 -12.73
C PHE A 308 0.78 -15.80 -11.40
N LEU A 309 -0.47 -16.16 -11.11
CA LEU A 309 -1.11 -15.81 -9.83
C LEU A 309 -0.24 -16.21 -8.63
N SER A 310 -0.25 -15.36 -7.60
CA SER A 310 0.50 -15.56 -6.35
C SER A 310 1.94 -16.03 -6.58
N SER A 311 2.69 -15.31 -7.40
CA SER A 311 4.05 -15.67 -7.78
C SER A 311 5.05 -14.55 -7.49
N ILE A 312 6.30 -14.96 -7.29
CA ILE A 312 7.48 -14.09 -7.41
C ILE A 312 7.98 -14.27 -8.84
N LEU A 313 8.07 -13.18 -9.58
CA LEU A 313 8.36 -13.19 -11.01
C LEU A 313 9.54 -12.28 -11.32
N ALA A 314 10.57 -12.81 -11.97
CA ALA A 314 11.70 -12.04 -12.45
C ALA A 314 11.60 -11.74 -13.94
N LEU A 315 11.86 -10.49 -14.28
CA LEU A 315 11.84 -9.93 -15.62
C LEU A 315 13.17 -9.28 -15.95
N ASP A 316 13.48 -9.23 -17.23
CA ASP A 316 14.51 -8.37 -17.79
C ASP A 316 14.10 -6.89 -17.68
N PRO A 317 14.94 -6.00 -17.12
CA PRO A 317 14.57 -4.61 -16.85
C PRO A 317 14.38 -3.78 -18.12
N ASP A 318 15.09 -4.14 -19.20
CA ASP A 318 15.11 -3.34 -20.42
C ASP A 318 14.01 -3.75 -21.39
N THR A 319 13.61 -5.02 -21.37
CA THR A 319 12.65 -5.58 -22.33
C THR A 319 11.36 -6.08 -21.70
N GLY A 320 11.32 -6.25 -20.37
CA GLY A 320 10.22 -6.89 -19.66
C GLY A 320 10.14 -8.40 -19.88
N ALA A 321 11.10 -9.01 -20.59
CA ALA A 321 11.06 -10.42 -20.92
C ALA A 321 11.15 -11.31 -19.66
N TYR A 322 10.36 -12.38 -19.64
CA TYR A 322 10.39 -13.38 -18.57
C TYR A 322 11.80 -13.97 -18.35
N LYS A 323 12.26 -14.02 -17.09
CA LYS A 323 13.48 -14.73 -16.67
C LYS A 323 13.17 -16.02 -15.92
N TRP A 324 12.54 -15.91 -14.75
CA TRP A 324 12.15 -17.04 -13.91
C TRP A 324 10.94 -16.69 -13.04
N HIS A 325 10.28 -17.68 -12.45
CA HIS A 325 9.27 -17.44 -11.41
C HIS A 325 9.31 -18.54 -10.34
N TYR A 326 8.80 -18.21 -9.16
CA TYR A 326 8.41 -19.16 -8.13
C TYR A 326 6.95 -18.88 -7.75
N GLN A 327 6.07 -19.86 -7.95
CA GLN A 327 4.66 -19.72 -7.59
C GLN A 327 4.44 -20.09 -6.12
N VAL A 328 4.13 -19.08 -5.31
CA VAL A 328 3.95 -19.19 -3.86
C VAL A 328 2.70 -20.00 -3.52
N ASN A 329 1.59 -19.78 -4.25
CA ASN A 329 0.33 -20.50 -4.07
C ASN A 329 -0.24 -20.93 -5.43
N PRO A 330 0.11 -22.13 -5.93
CA PRO A 330 -0.50 -22.69 -7.12
C PRO A 330 -2.01 -22.83 -6.98
N ALA A 331 -2.75 -22.46 -8.03
CA ALA A 331 -4.21 -22.50 -8.04
C ALA A 331 -4.85 -21.78 -6.83
N GLU A 332 -4.31 -20.62 -6.41
CA GLU A 332 -4.79 -19.94 -5.21
C GLU A 332 -6.32 -19.71 -5.23
N THR A 333 -6.96 -19.79 -4.06
CA THR A 333 -8.41 -19.57 -3.94
C THR A 333 -8.84 -18.77 -2.71
N TRP A 334 -7.90 -18.09 -2.06
CA TRP A 334 -8.07 -17.55 -0.69
C TRP A 334 -7.77 -16.06 -0.58
N ASP A 335 -7.49 -15.39 -1.70
CA ASP A 335 -6.88 -14.05 -1.72
C ASP A 335 -5.47 -14.08 -1.10
N PHE A 336 -4.70 -15.10 -1.46
CA PHE A 336 -3.28 -15.15 -1.12
C PHE A 336 -2.48 -14.49 -2.25
N THR A 337 -2.07 -13.26 -2.01
CA THR A 337 -1.14 -12.52 -2.88
C THR A 337 0.30 -12.88 -2.55
N ALA A 338 1.20 -12.67 -3.51
CA ALA A 338 2.65 -12.65 -3.31
C ALA A 338 3.24 -11.24 -3.57
N THR A 339 2.44 -10.20 -3.38
CA THR A 339 2.79 -8.78 -3.59
C THR A 339 3.48 -8.15 -2.39
N GLN A 340 3.55 -8.86 -1.27
CA GLN A 340 4.22 -8.45 -0.04
C GLN A 340 5.70 -8.16 -0.28
N GLN A 341 6.30 -7.35 0.60
CA GLN A 341 7.68 -6.91 0.45
C GLN A 341 8.65 -8.08 0.20
N MET A 342 9.42 -7.95 -0.86
CA MET A 342 10.58 -8.78 -1.13
C MET A 342 11.83 -8.04 -0.65
N THR A 343 12.73 -8.76 0.02
CA THR A 343 14.01 -8.21 0.47
C THR A 343 15.15 -9.07 -0.06
N LEU A 344 16.12 -8.43 -0.72
CA LEU A 344 17.32 -9.11 -1.20
C LEU A 344 18.41 -9.06 -0.13
N ALA A 345 19.11 -10.19 0.06
CA ALA A 345 20.21 -10.28 1.01
C ALA A 345 21.21 -11.35 0.57
N ASP A 346 22.42 -11.27 1.13
CA ASP A 346 23.42 -12.32 1.03
C ASP A 346 23.50 -13.02 2.39
N LEU A 347 23.11 -14.30 2.44
CA LEU A 347 23.07 -15.10 3.66
C LEU A 347 24.07 -16.25 3.62
N THR A 348 24.56 -16.68 4.78
CA THR A 348 25.29 -17.95 4.89
C THR A 348 24.33 -19.06 5.28
N ILE A 349 24.02 -19.97 4.35
CA ILE A 349 23.11 -21.11 4.55
C ILE A 349 23.91 -22.39 4.33
N ASP A 350 23.85 -23.31 5.30
CA ASP A 350 24.66 -24.55 5.32
C ASP A 350 26.16 -24.30 5.09
N GLY A 351 26.68 -23.21 5.67
CA GLY A 351 28.08 -22.80 5.55
C GLY A 351 28.46 -22.23 4.18
N LYS A 352 27.51 -21.99 3.27
CA LYS A 352 27.75 -21.42 1.94
C LYS A 352 27.11 -20.05 1.80
N PRO A 353 27.79 -19.07 1.18
CA PRO A 353 27.16 -17.80 0.82
C PRO A 353 26.10 -18.03 -0.26
N ARG A 354 24.92 -17.46 -0.07
CA ARG A 354 23.76 -17.55 -0.96
C ARG A 354 23.18 -16.16 -1.17
N LYS A 355 22.88 -15.84 -2.41
CA LYS A 355 22.22 -14.60 -2.82
C LYS A 355 20.73 -14.88 -2.83
N VAL A 356 20.01 -14.32 -1.88
CA VAL A 356 18.63 -14.71 -1.60
C VAL A 356 17.65 -13.56 -1.76
N LEU A 357 16.44 -13.92 -2.13
CA LEU A 357 15.24 -13.14 -1.93
C LEU A 357 14.47 -13.73 -0.75
N MET A 358 13.99 -12.87 0.13
CA MET A 358 13.17 -13.22 1.28
C MET A 358 11.77 -12.61 1.13
N GLN A 359 10.71 -13.36 1.42
CA GLN A 359 9.34 -12.85 1.41
C GLN A 359 8.48 -13.54 2.48
N ALA A 360 7.61 -12.78 3.13
CA ALA A 360 6.56 -13.27 4.02
C ALA A 360 5.16 -12.97 3.43
N PRO A 361 4.70 -13.66 2.37
CA PRO A 361 3.40 -13.39 1.73
C PRO A 361 2.20 -13.69 2.65
N LYS A 362 1.00 -13.33 2.17
CA LYS A 362 -0.26 -13.50 2.93
C LYS A 362 -0.46 -14.92 3.48
N ASN A 363 0.05 -15.95 2.82
CA ASN A 363 -0.24 -17.35 3.13
C ASN A 363 0.37 -17.89 4.44
N GLY A 364 1.22 -17.11 5.13
CA GLY A 364 1.76 -17.48 6.44
C GLY A 364 3.07 -18.28 6.44
N PHE A 365 3.67 -18.55 5.28
CA PHE A 365 5.02 -19.12 5.14
C PHE A 365 6.06 -18.05 4.83
N PHE A 366 7.26 -18.19 5.38
CA PHE A 366 8.39 -17.31 5.10
C PHE A 366 9.32 -17.99 4.11
N TYR A 367 9.49 -17.41 2.93
CA TYR A 367 10.25 -18.00 1.83
C TYR A 367 11.66 -17.41 1.77
N VAL A 368 12.64 -18.28 1.57
CA VAL A 368 14.00 -17.92 1.14
C VAL A 368 14.23 -18.59 -0.21
N ILE A 369 14.50 -17.78 -1.23
CA ILE A 369 14.63 -18.19 -2.63
C ILE A 369 15.98 -17.74 -3.16
N ASP A 370 16.65 -18.56 -3.96
CA ASP A 370 17.85 -18.14 -4.68
C ASP A 370 17.46 -17.12 -5.75
N ARG A 371 17.92 -15.86 -5.58
CA ARG A 371 17.51 -14.78 -6.47
C ARG A 371 18.10 -14.90 -7.87
N SER A 372 19.10 -15.77 -8.10
CA SER A 372 19.69 -15.94 -9.43
C SER A 372 18.82 -16.76 -10.40
N ASP A 373 18.02 -17.69 -9.89
CA ASP A 373 17.28 -18.66 -10.72
C ASP A 373 15.89 -19.02 -10.18
N GLY A 374 15.45 -18.42 -9.08
CA GLY A 374 14.12 -18.63 -8.51
C GLY A 374 13.95 -19.93 -7.74
N LYS A 375 15.01 -20.70 -7.49
CA LYS A 375 14.90 -21.96 -6.74
C LYS A 375 14.62 -21.73 -5.26
N LEU A 376 13.62 -22.43 -4.75
CA LEU A 376 13.32 -22.47 -3.32
C LEU A 376 14.52 -23.01 -2.53
N ILE A 377 14.90 -22.32 -1.45
CA ILE A 377 15.91 -22.77 -0.49
C ILE A 377 15.22 -23.31 0.77
N SER A 378 14.28 -22.55 1.33
CA SER A 378 13.51 -22.96 2.50
C SER A 378 12.19 -22.20 2.59
N ALA A 379 11.20 -22.83 3.25
CA ALA A 379 9.94 -22.19 3.58
C ALA A 379 9.30 -22.82 4.83
N GLU A 380 9.14 -22.03 5.90
CA GLU A 380 8.51 -22.46 7.15
C GLU A 380 7.43 -21.47 7.60
N PRO A 381 6.40 -21.91 8.35
CA PRO A 381 5.35 -21.03 8.81
C PRO A 381 5.87 -20.00 9.83
N TYR A 382 5.69 -18.71 9.57
CA TYR A 382 6.05 -17.64 10.51
C TYR A 382 4.90 -17.27 11.47
N VAL A 383 3.68 -17.59 11.05
CA VAL A 383 2.43 -17.48 11.83
C VAL A 383 1.67 -18.82 11.82
N PRO A 384 0.72 -19.04 12.75
CA PRO A 384 -0.22 -20.14 12.63
C PRO A 384 -0.93 -20.11 11.27
N GLN A 385 -0.98 -21.26 10.60
CA GLN A 385 -1.70 -21.43 9.34
C GLN A 385 -2.36 -22.80 9.28
N ASN A 386 -3.50 -22.92 8.58
CA ASN A 386 -4.26 -24.18 8.48
C ASN A 386 -4.62 -24.59 7.05
N TRP A 387 -4.01 -23.99 6.02
CA TRP A 387 -4.34 -24.30 4.62
C TRP A 387 -3.40 -25.35 4.01
N ALA A 388 -2.18 -25.49 4.53
CA ALA A 388 -1.20 -26.48 4.09
C ALA A 388 -0.52 -27.15 5.28
N GLU A 389 -0.04 -28.38 5.11
CA GLU A 389 0.76 -29.07 6.12
C GLU A 389 2.18 -28.53 6.16
N LYS A 390 2.75 -28.25 4.99
CA LYS A 390 4.12 -27.74 4.78
C LYS A 390 4.30 -27.25 3.34
N ILE A 391 5.46 -26.65 3.06
CA ILE A 391 5.99 -26.55 1.70
C ILE A 391 6.92 -27.74 1.47
N ASP A 392 6.66 -28.52 0.44
CA ASP A 392 7.51 -29.63 0.05
C ASP A 392 8.74 -29.09 -0.71
N ILE A 393 9.93 -29.24 -0.14
CA ILE A 393 11.17 -28.65 -0.67
C ILE A 393 11.62 -29.33 -1.97
N GLU A 394 11.28 -30.60 -2.20
CA GLU A 394 11.67 -31.30 -3.43
C GLU A 394 10.89 -30.79 -4.64
N THR A 395 9.59 -30.55 -4.45
CA THR A 395 8.71 -30.05 -5.51
C THR A 395 8.60 -28.53 -5.55
N GLY A 396 8.91 -27.86 -4.43
CA GLY A 396 8.67 -26.43 -4.22
C GLY A 396 7.19 -26.07 -4.05
N ARG A 397 6.31 -27.05 -3.76
CA ARG A 397 4.85 -26.86 -3.74
C ARG A 397 4.27 -27.05 -2.35
N PRO A 398 3.16 -26.35 -2.00
CA PRO A 398 2.45 -26.62 -0.77
C PRO A 398 1.81 -28.02 -0.79
N VAL A 399 1.85 -28.71 0.35
CA VAL A 399 1.03 -29.89 0.62
C VAL A 399 -0.26 -29.41 1.26
N GLU A 400 -1.27 -29.15 0.43
CA GLU A 400 -2.53 -28.56 0.88
C GLU A 400 -3.35 -29.49 1.78
N ILE A 401 -4.01 -28.89 2.77
CA ILE A 401 -5.06 -29.54 3.55
C ILE A 401 -6.35 -29.48 2.71
N PRO A 402 -6.92 -30.61 2.23
CA PRO A 402 -8.01 -30.57 1.25
C PRO A 402 -9.25 -29.79 1.71
N ALA A 403 -9.54 -29.79 3.01
CA ALA A 403 -10.67 -29.06 3.58
C ALA A 403 -10.56 -27.54 3.41
N ALA A 404 -9.35 -26.99 3.28
CA ALA A 404 -9.11 -25.56 3.09
C ALA A 404 -9.65 -25.04 1.75
N ARG A 405 -9.91 -25.93 0.78
CA ARG A 405 -10.56 -25.60 -0.49
C ARG A 405 -12.07 -25.38 -0.37
N PHE A 406 -12.66 -25.57 0.80
CA PHE A 406 -14.09 -25.31 1.12
C PHE A 406 -15.08 -25.90 0.09
N ALA A 407 -14.70 -27.01 -0.58
CA ALA A 407 -15.46 -27.54 -1.71
C ALA A 407 -16.85 -28.08 -1.32
N ASP A 408 -16.95 -28.66 -0.12
CA ASP A 408 -18.18 -29.33 0.35
C ASP A 408 -18.91 -28.57 1.46
N LYS A 409 -18.20 -27.72 2.20
CA LYS A 409 -18.71 -27.01 3.38
C LYS A 409 -17.83 -25.80 3.72
N PRO A 410 -18.35 -24.84 4.51
CA PRO A 410 -17.54 -23.72 4.99
C PRO A 410 -16.28 -24.16 5.73
N TYR A 411 -15.23 -23.35 5.61
CA TYR A 411 -13.94 -23.55 6.26
C TYR A 411 -13.42 -22.25 6.86
N THR A 412 -13.17 -22.25 8.17
CA THR A 412 -12.47 -21.14 8.83
C THR A 412 -10.98 -21.19 8.52
N ILE A 413 -10.53 -20.32 7.62
CA ILE A 413 -9.15 -20.23 7.15
C ILE A 413 -8.36 -19.23 8.01
N TYR A 414 -7.12 -19.59 8.36
CA TYR A 414 -6.10 -18.65 8.77
C TYR A 414 -4.74 -19.03 8.14
N PRO A 415 -4.00 -18.05 7.60
CA PRO A 415 -4.44 -16.66 7.41
C PRO A 415 -5.64 -16.53 6.46
N SER A 416 -6.41 -15.44 6.59
CA SER A 416 -7.47 -15.11 5.63
C SER A 416 -6.91 -14.29 4.46
N GLY A 417 -7.77 -13.75 3.59
CA GLY A 417 -7.37 -12.76 2.57
C GLY A 417 -6.71 -11.50 3.14
N LEU A 418 -6.83 -11.21 4.44
CA LEU A 418 -6.04 -10.16 5.10
C LEU A 418 -4.56 -10.55 5.26
N GLY A 419 -4.26 -11.85 5.23
CA GLY A 419 -2.92 -12.42 5.28
C GLY A 419 -2.36 -12.62 6.69
N GLY A 420 -1.27 -13.39 6.78
CA GLY A 420 -0.41 -13.46 7.97
C GLY A 420 0.53 -12.26 8.05
N HIS A 421 0.75 -11.62 6.90
CA HIS A 421 1.45 -10.38 6.63
C HIS A 421 0.85 -9.80 5.35
N ALA A 422 0.69 -8.48 5.29
CA ALA A 422 0.15 -7.78 4.13
C ALA A 422 1.17 -6.74 3.65
N TRP A 423 0.71 -5.60 3.16
CA TRP A 423 1.55 -4.58 2.52
C TRP A 423 2.48 -3.82 3.48
N MET A 424 2.21 -3.85 4.80
CA MET A 424 3.00 -3.10 5.77
C MET A 424 4.46 -3.55 5.67
N PRO A 425 5.43 -2.66 5.43
CA PRO A 425 6.79 -3.12 5.16
C PRO A 425 7.45 -3.91 6.31
N MET A 426 8.17 -4.98 6.00
CA MET A 426 9.16 -5.61 6.88
C MET A 426 10.54 -4.94 6.72
N SER A 427 11.47 -5.25 7.62
CA SER A 427 12.87 -4.78 7.52
C SER A 427 13.84 -5.90 7.87
N TYR A 428 15.03 -5.87 7.29
CA TYR A 428 16.10 -6.81 7.58
C TYR A 428 17.26 -6.08 8.24
N SER A 429 17.93 -6.69 9.22
CA SER A 429 19.17 -6.15 9.76
C SER A 429 20.34 -7.10 9.46
N PRO A 430 21.33 -6.70 8.65
CA PRO A 430 22.51 -7.51 8.41
C PRO A 430 23.36 -7.70 9.69
N ARG A 431 23.18 -6.86 10.71
CA ARG A 431 23.88 -6.98 12.00
C ARG A 431 23.33 -8.11 12.87
N THR A 432 22.02 -8.24 12.94
CA THR A 432 21.37 -9.31 13.73
C THR A 432 21.11 -10.57 12.90
N GLY A 433 21.07 -10.43 11.57
CA GLY A 433 20.63 -11.46 10.64
C GLY A 433 19.14 -11.72 10.69
N LEU A 434 18.33 -10.82 11.26
CA LEU A 434 16.90 -11.02 11.49
C LEU A 434 16.04 -10.16 10.57
N VAL A 435 14.86 -10.67 10.23
CA VAL A 435 13.79 -9.97 9.51
C VAL A 435 12.66 -9.63 10.49
N TYR A 436 12.23 -8.38 10.52
CA TYR A 436 11.22 -7.86 11.45
C TYR A 436 9.87 -7.71 10.74
N ILE A 437 8.95 -8.62 11.02
CA ILE A 437 7.69 -8.80 10.29
C ILE A 437 6.52 -8.27 11.12
N PRO A 438 5.75 -7.28 10.60
CA PRO A 438 4.38 -7.00 11.04
C PRO A 438 3.46 -8.18 10.70
N ALA A 439 3.31 -9.10 11.64
CA ALA A 439 2.54 -10.31 11.46
C ALA A 439 1.14 -10.19 12.09
N MET A 440 0.19 -10.98 11.62
CA MET A 440 -1.18 -10.95 12.10
C MET A 440 -1.88 -12.31 12.05
N HIS A 441 -2.90 -12.44 12.89
CA HIS A 441 -3.89 -13.50 12.87
C HIS A 441 -5.25 -12.84 12.77
N ALA A 442 -5.92 -13.02 11.63
CA ALA A 442 -7.24 -12.49 11.35
C ALA A 442 -8.04 -13.55 10.57
N PRO A 443 -8.61 -14.57 11.26
CA PRO A 443 -9.32 -15.66 10.60
C PRO A 443 -10.61 -15.21 9.92
N LEU A 444 -11.02 -15.94 8.88
CA LEU A 444 -12.27 -15.72 8.17
C LEU A 444 -12.87 -17.07 7.76
N THR A 445 -14.19 -17.19 7.79
CA THR A 445 -14.87 -18.38 7.29
C THR A 445 -15.25 -18.18 5.83
N LEU A 446 -14.74 -19.06 4.96
CA LEU A 446 -15.04 -19.07 3.53
C LEU A 446 -15.97 -20.23 3.17
N GLU A 447 -16.92 -19.96 2.30
CA GLU A 447 -17.82 -20.96 1.71
C GLU A 447 -17.91 -20.76 0.20
N ASP A 448 -18.04 -21.86 -0.54
CA ASP A 448 -18.29 -21.84 -1.97
C ASP A 448 -19.62 -21.13 -2.30
N ASN A 449 -19.59 -20.10 -3.14
CA ASN A 449 -20.80 -19.44 -3.60
C ASN A 449 -21.41 -20.23 -4.77
N GLN A 450 -22.30 -21.18 -4.45
CA GLN A 450 -22.91 -22.07 -5.44
C GLN A 450 -23.81 -21.34 -6.45
N ASP A 451 -24.41 -20.22 -6.03
CA ASP A 451 -25.26 -19.35 -6.85
C ASP A 451 -24.50 -18.06 -7.21
N TYR A 452 -23.24 -18.20 -7.63
CA TYR A 452 -22.39 -17.05 -7.91
C TYR A 452 -22.90 -16.22 -9.09
N ASP A 453 -23.43 -15.04 -8.76
CA ASP A 453 -23.78 -13.98 -9.68
C ASP A 453 -22.60 -13.01 -9.84
N ARG A 454 -22.19 -12.75 -11.08
CA ARG A 454 -21.14 -11.77 -11.39
C ARG A 454 -21.71 -10.35 -11.33
N HIS A 455 -20.98 -9.45 -10.69
CA HIS A 455 -21.28 -8.02 -10.62
C HIS A 455 -20.11 -7.19 -11.15
N PRO A 456 -19.78 -7.22 -12.46
CA PRO A 456 -18.58 -6.57 -13.01
C PRO A 456 -18.42 -5.13 -12.49
N GLY A 457 -17.20 -4.74 -12.07
CA GLY A 457 -16.96 -3.41 -11.50
C GLY A 457 -17.25 -3.27 -10.00
N ARG A 458 -17.74 -4.34 -9.35
CA ARG A 458 -17.93 -4.44 -7.88
C ARG A 458 -17.21 -5.68 -7.35
N TRP A 459 -17.19 -5.89 -6.04
CA TRP A 459 -16.54 -7.06 -5.44
C TRP A 459 -17.11 -8.37 -6.00
N ASN A 460 -16.22 -9.27 -6.46
CA ASN A 460 -16.51 -10.50 -7.19
C ASN A 460 -15.55 -11.62 -6.79
N THR A 461 -15.66 -12.07 -5.55
CA THR A 461 -14.72 -13.06 -5.00
C THR A 461 -15.10 -14.51 -5.37
N GLY A 462 -16.35 -14.76 -5.72
CA GLY A 462 -16.86 -16.12 -5.95
C GLY A 462 -16.95 -16.97 -4.68
N VAL A 463 -16.84 -16.35 -3.49
CA VAL A 463 -16.95 -17.02 -2.18
C VAL A 463 -17.89 -16.23 -1.27
N ASN A 464 -18.60 -16.92 -0.39
CA ASN A 464 -19.32 -16.31 0.71
C ASN A 464 -18.36 -16.14 1.90
N MET A 465 -18.34 -14.94 2.47
CA MET A 465 -17.63 -14.65 3.71
C MET A 465 -18.63 -14.68 4.86
N ILE A 466 -18.52 -15.67 5.72
CA ILE A 466 -19.46 -15.86 6.83
C ILE A 466 -18.77 -15.61 8.17
N GLY A 467 -19.59 -15.29 9.19
CA GLY A 467 -19.11 -14.94 10.52
C GLY A 467 -18.32 -16.07 11.21
N ALA A 468 -17.68 -15.72 12.32
CA ALA A 468 -16.89 -16.65 13.12
C ALA A 468 -17.74 -17.81 13.64
N GLU A 469 -17.16 -19.00 13.67
CA GLU A 469 -17.77 -20.20 14.25
C GLU A 469 -17.96 -20.04 15.78
N PRO A 470 -19.18 -20.22 16.32
CA PRO A 470 -19.41 -20.14 17.76
C PRO A 470 -18.59 -21.17 18.56
N GLY A 471 -18.10 -20.79 19.75
CA GLY A 471 -17.35 -21.68 20.64
C GLY A 471 -15.84 -21.78 20.35
N ARG A 472 -15.32 -20.99 19.39
CA ARG A 472 -13.89 -20.89 19.05
C ARG A 472 -13.33 -19.48 19.22
N GLU A 473 -13.93 -18.67 20.08
CA GLU A 473 -13.70 -17.22 20.15
C GLU A 473 -12.23 -16.85 20.41
N GLU A 474 -11.52 -17.54 21.31
CA GLU A 474 -10.10 -17.24 21.59
C GLU A 474 -9.17 -17.74 20.46
N GLU A 475 -9.49 -18.86 19.82
CA GLU A 475 -8.71 -19.34 18.68
C GLU A 475 -8.84 -18.37 17.50
N LEU A 476 -10.06 -17.85 17.29
CA LEU A 476 -10.40 -16.97 16.19
C LEU A 476 -10.18 -15.48 16.50
N ARG A 477 -9.70 -15.17 17.71
CA ARG A 477 -9.46 -13.79 18.14
C ARG A 477 -8.40 -13.14 17.26
N SER A 478 -8.78 -12.01 16.66
CA SER A 478 -7.86 -11.19 15.89
C SER A 478 -6.75 -10.62 16.77
N ARG A 479 -5.49 -10.76 16.35
CA ARG A 479 -4.31 -10.25 17.07
C ARG A 479 -3.13 -10.02 16.13
N GLY A 480 -2.15 -9.24 16.59
CA GLY A 480 -0.93 -8.94 15.84
C GLY A 480 0.32 -9.42 16.55
N TRP A 481 1.43 -9.45 15.81
CA TRP A 481 2.77 -9.64 16.36
C TRP A 481 3.78 -8.78 15.62
N LEU A 482 4.80 -8.31 16.33
CA LEU A 482 6.09 -8.01 15.74
C LEU A 482 6.96 -9.27 15.89
N ILE A 483 7.31 -9.91 14.78
CA ILE A 483 8.14 -11.13 14.79
C ILE A 483 9.53 -10.77 14.29
N ALA A 484 10.57 -11.08 15.06
CA ALA A 484 11.91 -11.14 14.52
C ALA A 484 12.22 -12.56 14.07
N TRP A 485 12.21 -12.77 12.76
CA TRP A 485 12.43 -14.04 12.10
C TRP A 485 13.90 -14.21 11.73
N ASP A 486 14.48 -15.35 12.07
CA ASP A 486 15.80 -15.76 11.58
C ASP A 486 15.60 -16.52 10.26
N PRO A 487 15.95 -15.93 9.09
CA PRO A 487 15.71 -16.55 7.79
C PRO A 487 16.59 -17.77 7.54
N VAL A 488 17.74 -17.90 8.22
CA VAL A 488 18.64 -19.04 8.11
C VAL A 488 18.13 -20.20 8.97
N LYS A 489 17.71 -19.92 10.21
CA LYS A 489 17.17 -20.95 11.12
C LYS A 489 15.68 -21.24 10.90
N GLN A 490 15.00 -20.44 10.08
CA GLN A 490 13.57 -20.53 9.80
C GLN A 490 12.72 -20.58 11.07
N LYS A 491 13.00 -19.66 12.01
CA LYS A 491 12.25 -19.55 13.27
C LYS A 491 12.28 -18.15 13.83
N ALA A 492 11.31 -17.83 14.68
CA ALA A 492 11.33 -16.60 15.44
C ALA A 492 12.47 -16.61 16.46
N ALA A 493 13.32 -15.58 16.43
CA ALA A 493 14.27 -15.27 17.49
C ALA A 493 13.55 -14.69 18.71
N TRP A 494 12.57 -13.83 18.47
CA TRP A 494 11.66 -13.28 19.47
C TRP A 494 10.35 -12.82 18.82
N LYS A 495 9.31 -12.60 19.63
CA LYS A 495 8.01 -12.05 19.20
C LYS A 495 7.49 -11.07 20.25
N VAL A 496 6.84 -10.00 19.81
CA VAL A 496 6.07 -9.09 20.68
C VAL A 496 4.60 -9.14 20.26
N GLU A 497 3.72 -9.54 21.17
CA GLU A 497 2.28 -9.63 20.91
C GLU A 497 1.61 -8.25 20.91
N ARG A 498 0.55 -8.14 20.10
CA ARG A 498 -0.33 -6.97 20.00
C ARG A 498 -1.77 -7.42 20.16
N ASP A 499 -2.53 -6.65 20.93
CA ASP A 499 -3.95 -6.93 21.15
C ASP A 499 -4.81 -6.78 19.89
N TRP A 500 -4.28 -6.17 18.84
CA TRP A 500 -4.96 -5.95 17.56
C TRP A 500 -3.99 -6.21 16.39
N PRO A 501 -4.46 -6.77 15.26
CA PRO A 501 -3.66 -6.92 14.02
C PRO A 501 -3.45 -5.56 13.33
N TRP A 502 -3.04 -5.56 12.05
CA TRP A 502 -2.99 -4.35 11.21
C TRP A 502 -2.06 -3.25 11.75
N ASN A 503 -0.95 -3.66 12.35
CA ASN A 503 0.09 -2.77 12.85
C ASN A 503 1.04 -2.36 11.72
N GLY A 504 1.70 -1.22 11.86
CA GLY A 504 2.49 -0.63 10.79
C GLY A 504 3.79 -1.34 10.45
N GLY A 505 4.39 -0.86 9.37
CA GLY A 505 5.67 -1.36 8.86
C GLY A 505 6.83 -1.12 9.82
N THR A 506 7.95 -1.78 9.56
CA THR A 506 9.16 -1.72 10.38
C THR A 506 10.31 -1.00 9.69
N LEU A 507 11.22 -0.48 10.52
CA LEU A 507 12.52 0.06 10.13
C LEU A 507 13.56 -0.52 11.08
N ALA A 508 14.67 -1.04 10.54
CA ALA A 508 15.83 -1.46 11.31
C ALA A 508 16.98 -0.46 11.17
N THR A 509 17.78 -0.27 12.22
CA THR A 509 18.95 0.64 12.17
C THR A 509 20.23 0.00 12.73
N ALA A 510 21.38 0.55 12.36
CA ALA A 510 22.68 0.18 12.91
C ALA A 510 22.86 0.51 14.40
N GLY A 511 21.96 1.33 14.97
CA GLY A 511 21.85 1.56 16.41
C GLY A 511 21.27 0.38 17.20
N ASP A 512 21.10 -0.78 16.55
CA ASP A 512 20.45 -2.00 17.06
C ASP A 512 19.00 -1.75 17.52
N LEU A 513 18.25 -0.97 16.73
CA LEU A 513 16.85 -0.63 16.97
C LEU A 513 15.92 -1.15 15.87
N VAL A 514 14.68 -1.45 16.24
CA VAL A 514 13.55 -1.66 15.33
C VAL A 514 12.42 -0.70 15.70
N PHE A 515 12.01 0.14 14.75
CA PHE A 515 10.85 1.04 14.91
C PHE A 515 9.60 0.42 14.30
N GLN A 516 8.45 0.60 14.96
CA GLN A 516 7.15 0.16 14.45
C GLN A 516 6.03 1.01 15.04
N GLY A 517 5.04 1.36 14.23
CA GLY A 517 3.77 1.90 14.71
C GLY A 517 2.72 0.81 14.96
N ASP A 518 1.78 1.05 15.87
CA ASP A 518 0.69 0.13 16.16
C ASP A 518 -0.70 0.70 15.75
N ALA A 519 -1.68 -0.19 15.66
CA ALA A 519 -3.04 0.18 15.28
C ALA A 519 -3.71 1.17 16.26
N LYS A 520 -3.29 1.20 17.53
CA LYS A 520 -3.83 2.05 18.59
C LYS A 520 -3.12 3.41 18.70
N GLY A 521 -2.14 3.66 17.84
CA GLY A 521 -1.45 4.94 17.66
C GLY A 521 -0.17 5.11 18.47
N PHE A 522 0.37 4.05 19.05
CA PHE A 522 1.70 4.10 19.63
C PHE A 522 2.77 3.90 18.54
N PHE A 523 3.80 4.74 18.57
CA PHE A 523 5.03 4.54 17.82
C PHE A 523 6.10 4.04 18.77
N HIS A 524 6.72 2.91 18.46
CA HIS A 524 7.61 2.17 19.36
C HIS A 524 9.03 2.08 18.80
N ALA A 525 9.99 1.92 19.70
CA ALA A 525 11.33 1.44 19.38
C ALA A 525 11.69 0.24 20.28
N TYR A 526 12.17 -0.82 19.65
CA TYR A 526 12.58 -2.08 20.28
C TYR A 526 14.08 -2.30 20.13
N ASP A 527 14.69 -2.98 21.09
CA ASP A 527 16.02 -3.55 20.89
C ASP A 527 15.94 -4.65 19.80
N ALA A 528 16.73 -4.49 18.75
CA ALA A 528 16.69 -5.34 17.56
C ALA A 528 17.05 -6.82 17.86
N ARG A 529 17.70 -7.09 18.99
CA ARG A 529 18.27 -8.40 19.34
C ARG A 529 17.32 -9.26 20.17
N ASP A 530 16.50 -8.65 21.02
CA ASP A 530 15.65 -9.37 21.99
C ASP A 530 14.19 -8.90 22.03
N GLY A 531 13.83 -7.83 21.31
CA GLY A 531 12.46 -7.34 21.23
C GLY A 531 12.00 -6.53 22.45
N ARG A 532 12.91 -6.15 23.37
CA ARG A 532 12.56 -5.31 24.52
C ARG A 532 12.15 -3.91 24.08
N GLU A 533 10.98 -3.45 24.53
CA GLU A 533 10.52 -2.06 24.32
C GLU A 533 11.46 -1.09 25.05
N LEU A 534 12.08 -0.19 24.30
CA LEU A 534 13.00 0.83 24.83
C LEU A 534 12.35 2.21 24.90
N TRP A 535 11.39 2.46 24.02
CA TRP A 535 10.73 3.73 23.88
C TRP A 535 9.36 3.55 23.23
N LYS A 536 8.41 4.41 23.59
CA LYS A 536 7.16 4.59 22.85
C LYS A 536 6.62 6.01 22.98
N PHE A 537 5.82 6.41 22.01
CA PHE A 537 5.13 7.70 21.97
C PHE A 537 3.70 7.53 21.45
N GLN A 538 2.73 8.22 22.07
CA GLN A 538 1.32 8.18 21.65
C GLN A 538 1.04 9.28 20.62
N VAL A 539 0.65 8.89 19.41
CA VAL A 539 0.36 9.75 18.25
C VAL A 539 -1.15 10.07 18.13
N GLU A 540 -1.98 9.36 18.88
CA GLU A 540 -3.46 9.46 18.88
C GLU A 540 -4.12 9.11 17.53
N ARG A 541 -3.35 8.48 16.62
CA ARG A 541 -3.75 7.98 15.30
C ARG A 541 -3.05 6.66 15.07
N GLY A 542 -3.80 5.62 14.71
CA GLY A 542 -3.20 4.34 14.33
C GLY A 542 -2.19 4.49 13.20
N ILE A 543 -1.11 3.72 13.25
CA ILE A 543 0.01 3.80 12.31
C ILE A 543 0.08 2.50 11.54
N VAL A 544 -0.07 2.57 10.22
CA VAL A 544 0.02 1.44 9.30
C VAL A 544 1.22 1.56 8.34
N ALA A 545 1.70 2.79 8.06
CA ALA A 545 2.86 3.05 7.21
C ALA A 545 4.18 2.50 7.79
N GLY A 546 5.17 2.31 6.90
CA GLY A 546 6.56 2.05 7.28
C GLY A 546 7.31 3.35 7.61
N PRO A 547 8.05 3.42 8.74
CA PRO A 547 8.88 4.58 9.07
C PRO A 547 10.15 4.65 8.20
N ALA A 548 10.74 5.84 8.12
CA ALA A 548 12.03 6.12 7.50
C ALA A 548 12.94 6.91 8.47
N THR A 549 14.26 6.79 8.32
CA THR A 549 15.22 7.60 9.09
C THR A 549 16.25 8.22 8.17
N TYR A 550 16.69 9.43 8.51
CA TYR A 550 17.54 10.28 7.69
C TYR A 550 18.32 11.25 8.58
N ARG A 551 19.31 11.94 8.02
CA ARG A 551 20.07 12.99 8.71
C ARG A 551 20.02 14.28 7.92
N VAL A 552 19.71 15.39 8.61
CA VAL A 552 19.77 16.74 8.02
C VAL A 552 20.48 17.66 8.99
N ASN A 553 21.41 18.46 8.48
CA ASN A 553 22.21 19.38 9.28
C ASN A 553 22.89 18.68 10.48
N GLY A 554 23.41 17.48 10.27
CA GLY A 554 24.09 16.69 11.29
C GLY A 554 23.18 16.05 12.36
N THR A 555 21.85 16.15 12.23
CA THR A 555 20.89 15.59 13.18
C THR A 555 20.12 14.43 12.56
N GLN A 556 20.14 13.26 13.18
CA GLN A 556 19.30 12.14 12.77
C GLN A 556 17.84 12.35 13.21
N TYR A 557 16.92 12.02 12.30
CA TYR A 557 15.48 12.02 12.49
C TYR A 557 14.90 10.64 12.16
N VAL A 558 13.76 10.31 12.76
CA VAL A 558 12.90 9.18 12.37
C VAL A 558 11.52 9.73 12.05
N ALA A 559 11.01 9.48 10.85
CA ALA A 559 9.70 9.97 10.41
C ALA A 559 8.73 8.85 10.04
N VAL A 560 7.44 9.11 10.23
CA VAL A 560 6.37 8.15 9.95
C VAL A 560 5.05 8.89 9.67
N LEU A 561 4.23 8.33 8.80
CA LEU A 561 2.84 8.77 8.62
C LEU A 561 1.91 7.99 9.56
N ALA A 562 1.04 8.72 10.24
CA ALA A 562 0.00 8.20 11.10
C ALA A 562 -1.39 8.51 10.54
N GLY A 563 -2.24 7.51 10.46
CA GLY A 563 -3.58 7.61 9.87
C GLY A 563 -4.07 6.21 9.58
N TYR A 564 -4.95 5.70 10.44
CA TYR A 564 -5.42 4.33 10.35
C TYR A 564 -6.41 4.20 9.19
N GLY A 565 -6.24 3.15 8.40
CA GLY A 565 -7.11 2.85 7.27
C GLY A 565 -6.73 1.55 6.59
N GLY A 566 -6.83 1.53 5.27
CA GLY A 566 -6.71 0.31 4.50
C GLY A 566 -7.97 -0.58 4.64
N SER A 567 -7.91 -1.78 4.07
CA SER A 567 -9.07 -2.70 4.03
C SER A 567 -9.65 -3.01 5.42
N MET A 568 -8.82 -3.29 6.44
CA MET A 568 -9.33 -3.55 7.79
C MET A 568 -9.97 -2.31 8.42
N GLY A 569 -9.42 -1.11 8.20
CA GLY A 569 -9.99 0.14 8.70
C GLY A 569 -11.36 0.46 8.10
N MET A 570 -11.64 0.02 6.86
CA MET A 570 -12.96 0.17 6.24
C MET A 570 -13.95 -0.94 6.59
N ALA A 571 -13.48 -2.17 6.77
CA ALA A 571 -14.36 -3.34 6.83
C ALA A 571 -14.57 -3.91 8.25
N VAL A 572 -13.71 -3.60 9.22
CA VAL A 572 -13.74 -4.22 10.56
C VAL A 572 -14.10 -3.21 11.64
N THR A 573 -15.18 -3.49 12.36
CA THR A 573 -15.63 -2.69 13.51
C THR A 573 -14.58 -2.68 14.62
N THR A 574 -14.41 -1.55 15.29
CA THR A 574 -13.56 -1.42 16.48
C THR A 574 -14.26 -0.61 17.56
N ASN A 575 -13.95 -0.87 18.82
CA ASN A 575 -14.50 -0.13 19.97
C ASN A 575 -13.50 0.85 20.60
N TRP A 576 -12.25 0.85 20.14
CA TRP A 576 -11.16 1.67 20.66
C TRP A 576 -10.84 2.86 19.74
N MET A 577 -11.28 2.83 18.48
CA MET A 577 -11.02 3.93 17.55
C MET A 577 -11.97 5.10 17.81
N ARG A 578 -11.39 6.30 17.77
CA ARG A 578 -12.13 7.56 17.81
C ARG A 578 -13.11 7.66 16.62
N GLN A 579 -14.34 8.10 16.88
CA GLN A 579 -15.37 8.31 15.88
C GLN A 579 -15.90 9.76 15.90
N PRO A 580 -15.71 10.57 14.84
CA PRO A 580 -14.93 10.26 13.63
C PRO A 580 -13.41 10.20 13.91
N PRO A 581 -12.63 9.46 13.09
CA PRO A 581 -11.18 9.48 13.16
C PRO A 581 -10.62 10.89 12.89
N PRO A 582 -9.53 11.30 13.56
CA PRO A 582 -8.89 12.58 13.27
C PRO A 582 -8.14 12.49 11.93
N ASN A 583 -7.84 13.64 11.32
CA ASN A 583 -7.02 13.68 10.10
C ASN A 583 -5.65 13.04 10.33
N GLY A 584 -5.05 12.45 9.31
CA GLY A 584 -3.71 11.87 9.37
C GLY A 584 -2.63 12.91 9.69
N MET A 585 -1.43 12.44 10.01
CA MET A 585 -0.27 13.28 10.30
C MET A 585 1.02 12.68 9.74
N LEU A 586 1.92 13.53 9.27
CA LEU A 586 3.34 13.22 9.12
C LEU A 586 4.07 13.68 10.39
N LEU A 587 4.86 12.79 11.00
CA LEU A 587 5.60 13.10 12.23
C LEU A 587 7.09 12.82 12.03
N ALA A 588 7.95 13.63 12.65
CA ALA A 588 9.37 13.31 12.79
C ALA A 588 9.84 13.47 14.23
N PHE A 589 10.74 12.57 14.64
CA PHE A 589 11.30 12.46 15.98
C PHE A 589 12.81 12.62 15.94
N LYS A 590 13.38 13.22 16.99
CA LYS A 590 14.83 13.31 17.19
C LYS A 590 15.18 13.29 18.67
N LEU A 591 16.44 13.05 19.01
CA LEU A 591 16.92 13.17 20.38
C LEU A 591 16.68 14.60 20.90
N GLY A 592 16.05 14.71 22.07
CA GLY A 592 15.75 16.01 22.69
C GLY A 592 14.76 16.89 21.90
N GLY A 593 13.92 16.29 21.05
CA GLY A 593 12.79 16.98 20.42
C GLY A 593 11.90 17.72 21.45
N LYS A 594 11.31 18.83 21.04
CA LYS A 594 10.54 19.74 21.94
C LYS A 594 9.12 20.03 21.46
N ALA A 595 8.70 19.47 20.33
CA ALA A 595 7.35 19.66 19.84
C ALA A 595 6.36 18.81 20.66
N SER A 596 5.09 19.17 20.57
CA SER A 596 3.97 18.45 21.17
C SER A 596 2.84 18.37 20.17
N LEU A 597 2.02 17.32 20.26
CA LEU A 597 0.80 17.23 19.48
C LEU A 597 -0.30 18.13 20.08
N PRO A 598 -1.17 18.73 19.24
CA PRO A 598 -2.35 19.41 19.74
C PRO A 598 -3.29 18.38 20.38
N ALA A 599 -3.95 18.76 21.48
CA ALA A 599 -4.95 17.91 22.10
C ALA A 599 -6.14 17.73 21.15
N LEU A 600 -6.53 16.49 20.90
CA LEU A 600 -7.75 16.24 20.14
C LEU A 600 -8.99 16.62 20.98
N PRO A 601 -10.06 17.16 20.36
CA PRO A 601 -11.29 17.46 21.08
C PRO A 601 -11.90 16.17 21.66
N PRO A 602 -12.84 16.21 22.62
CA PRO A 602 -13.60 15.02 23.00
C PRO A 602 -14.32 14.41 21.79
N ALA A 603 -14.30 13.08 21.65
CA ALA A 603 -15.07 12.38 20.64
C ALA A 603 -16.32 11.77 21.28
N HIS A 604 -17.50 12.19 20.81
CA HIS A 604 -18.74 11.50 21.09
C HIS A 604 -19.32 11.04 19.76
N PRO A 605 -19.46 9.72 19.53
CA PRO A 605 -20.17 9.27 18.35
C PRO A 605 -21.59 9.85 18.39
N ARG A 606 -22.11 10.25 17.23
CA ARG A 606 -23.51 10.67 17.11
C ARG A 606 -24.42 9.56 17.63
N PRO A 607 -25.57 9.84 18.26
CA PRO A 607 -26.49 8.78 18.64
C PRO A 607 -26.89 7.94 17.42
N TYR A 608 -27.26 6.68 17.66
CA TYR A 608 -27.91 5.88 16.62
C TYR A 608 -29.17 6.59 16.13
N ILE A 609 -29.46 6.43 14.84
CA ILE A 609 -30.66 7.04 14.27
C ILE A 609 -31.91 6.33 14.78
N SER A 610 -32.98 7.11 14.95
CA SER A 610 -34.30 6.60 15.31
C SER A 610 -35.32 6.99 14.24
N SER A 611 -36.32 6.15 14.06
CA SER A 611 -37.43 6.33 13.12
C SER A 611 -38.63 5.53 13.64
N ASP A 612 -39.86 5.94 13.34
CA ASP A 612 -41.08 5.20 13.69
C ASP A 612 -41.56 4.28 12.56
N GLU A 613 -40.86 4.26 11.43
CA GLU A 613 -41.22 3.45 10.27
C GLU A 613 -41.15 1.94 10.59
N SER A 614 -42.01 1.13 9.98
CA SER A 614 -41.98 -0.32 10.15
C SER A 614 -41.82 -0.99 8.80
N PHE A 615 -41.05 -2.07 8.77
CA PHE A 615 -40.66 -2.76 7.54
C PHE A 615 -41.01 -4.24 7.62
N SER A 616 -41.34 -4.83 6.47
CA SER A 616 -41.64 -6.26 6.41
C SER A 616 -40.37 -7.10 6.55
N GLN A 617 -40.49 -8.33 7.06
CA GLN A 617 -39.35 -9.25 7.14
C GLN A 617 -38.70 -9.54 5.78
N ALA A 618 -39.51 -9.62 4.72
CA ALA A 618 -39.00 -9.80 3.36
C ALA A 618 -38.13 -8.61 2.91
N GLN A 619 -38.56 -7.38 3.19
CA GLN A 619 -37.79 -6.17 2.89
C GLN A 619 -36.49 -6.10 3.70
N LEU A 620 -36.51 -6.52 4.98
CA LEU A 620 -35.31 -6.57 5.81
C LEU A 620 -34.31 -7.63 5.31
N ALA A 621 -34.79 -8.79 4.88
CA ALA A 621 -33.95 -9.85 4.31
C ALA A 621 -33.31 -9.39 2.99
N GLU A 622 -34.09 -8.75 2.11
CA GLU A 622 -33.56 -8.16 0.87
C GLU A 622 -32.54 -7.05 1.15
N GLY A 623 -32.83 -6.18 2.11
CA GLY A 623 -31.93 -5.11 2.54
C GLY A 623 -30.61 -5.64 3.09
N GLY A 624 -30.66 -6.66 3.94
CA GLY A 624 -29.47 -7.31 4.49
C GLY A 624 -28.60 -7.96 3.40
N LYS A 625 -29.22 -8.64 2.43
CA LYS A 625 -28.50 -9.22 1.28
C LYS A 625 -27.71 -8.15 0.52
N TRP A 626 -28.37 -7.07 0.10
CA TRP A 626 -27.73 -6.05 -0.73
C TRP A 626 -26.77 -5.14 0.06
N PHE A 627 -27.03 -4.91 1.35
CA PHE A 627 -26.07 -4.26 2.24
C PHE A 627 -24.78 -5.07 2.34
N GLY A 628 -24.88 -6.39 2.57
CA GLY A 628 -23.74 -7.31 2.60
C GLY A 628 -22.99 -7.37 1.27
N THR A 629 -23.69 -7.22 0.15
CA THR A 629 -23.08 -7.30 -1.20
C THR A 629 -22.34 -6.03 -1.59
N PHE A 630 -22.92 -4.85 -1.32
CA PHE A 630 -22.44 -3.59 -1.91
C PHE A 630 -21.98 -2.53 -0.90
N CYS A 631 -22.31 -2.67 0.39
CA CYS A 631 -22.09 -1.60 1.37
C CYS A 631 -21.10 -1.99 2.47
N VAL A 632 -21.08 -3.26 2.88
CA VAL A 632 -20.39 -3.72 4.11
C VAL A 632 -18.89 -3.45 4.11
N ILE A 633 -18.21 -3.59 2.96
CA ILE A 633 -16.75 -3.42 2.87
C ILE A 633 -16.33 -1.98 3.19
N CYS A 634 -17.15 -0.99 2.85
CA CYS A 634 -16.85 0.41 3.16
C CYS A 634 -17.47 0.86 4.49
N HIS A 635 -18.68 0.43 4.83
CA HIS A 635 -19.47 1.05 5.90
C HIS A 635 -19.49 0.29 7.24
N ASN A 636 -18.74 -0.80 7.37
CA ASN A 636 -18.70 -1.58 8.61
C ASN A 636 -17.60 -1.13 9.57
N GLY A 637 -16.51 -0.57 9.06
CA GLY A 637 -15.36 -0.11 9.83
C GLY A 637 -15.41 1.36 10.22
N PRO A 638 -14.44 1.80 11.05
CA PRO A 638 -14.40 3.13 11.64
C PRO A 638 -14.00 4.28 10.71
N VAL A 639 -13.46 4.00 9.52
CA VAL A 639 -12.86 5.04 8.66
C VAL A 639 -13.88 5.81 7.83
N ASN A 640 -14.91 5.11 7.36
CA ASN A 640 -16.02 5.70 6.61
C ASN A 640 -17.22 5.98 7.54
N PRO A 641 -18.21 6.77 7.09
CA PRO A 641 -19.38 7.05 7.91
C PRO A 641 -20.15 5.78 8.34
N ASP A 642 -20.41 5.66 9.64
CA ASP A 642 -21.33 4.68 10.22
C ASP A 642 -22.77 5.00 9.80
N LEU A 643 -23.36 4.15 8.95
CA LEU A 643 -24.71 4.36 8.43
C LEU A 643 -25.79 4.25 9.51
N LEU A 644 -25.53 3.53 10.61
CA LEU A 644 -26.46 3.43 11.75
C LEU A 644 -26.58 4.75 12.52
N ARG A 645 -25.66 5.69 12.29
CA ARG A 645 -25.62 7.03 12.91
C ARG A 645 -25.82 8.14 11.89
N SER A 646 -26.16 7.81 10.64
CA SER A 646 -26.27 8.76 9.54
C SER A 646 -27.70 9.32 9.40
N PRO A 647 -27.92 10.64 9.55
CA PRO A 647 -29.23 11.25 9.35
C PRO A 647 -29.79 11.07 7.93
N ILE A 648 -28.96 10.69 6.95
CA ILE A 648 -29.44 10.40 5.59
C ILE A 648 -30.41 9.22 5.59
N ALA A 649 -30.21 8.22 6.47
CA ALA A 649 -31.06 7.03 6.52
C ALA A 649 -32.45 7.29 7.14
N THR A 650 -32.66 8.44 7.81
CA THR A 650 -33.97 8.81 8.37
C THR A 650 -34.95 9.37 7.34
N ASP A 651 -34.52 9.64 6.11
CA ASP A 651 -35.37 10.15 5.02
C ASP A 651 -35.13 9.36 3.73
N ALA A 652 -36.19 8.73 3.20
CA ALA A 652 -36.09 7.90 2.00
C ALA A 652 -35.64 8.69 0.75
N GLY A 653 -36.02 9.97 0.65
CA GLY A 653 -35.63 10.83 -0.46
C GLY A 653 -34.14 11.19 -0.42
N ALA A 654 -33.62 11.52 0.76
CA ALA A 654 -32.20 11.77 0.99
C ALA A 654 -31.37 10.53 0.73
N TRP A 655 -31.80 9.38 1.24
CA TRP A 655 -31.15 8.09 0.99
C TRP A 655 -31.05 7.78 -0.51
N ARG A 656 -32.18 7.92 -1.24
CA ARG A 656 -32.21 7.72 -2.69
C ARG A 656 -31.24 8.67 -3.41
N LYS A 657 -31.23 9.96 -3.07
CA LYS A 657 -30.32 10.93 -3.70
C LYS A 657 -28.85 10.53 -3.57
N VAL A 658 -28.48 9.94 -2.44
CA VAL A 658 -27.11 9.51 -2.19
C VAL A 658 -26.80 8.18 -2.89
N VAL A 659 -27.60 7.14 -2.66
CA VAL A 659 -27.32 5.79 -3.13
C VAL A 659 -27.60 5.61 -4.62
N MET A 660 -28.62 6.28 -5.15
CA MET A 660 -29.06 6.12 -6.54
C MET A 660 -28.61 7.30 -7.41
N ASP A 661 -28.78 8.53 -6.94
CA ASP A 661 -28.54 9.70 -7.80
C ASP A 661 -27.09 10.23 -7.69
N GLY A 662 -26.25 9.64 -6.84
CA GLY A 662 -24.82 9.96 -6.74
C GLY A 662 -24.53 11.32 -6.10
N ALA A 663 -25.40 11.84 -5.23
CA ALA A 663 -25.26 13.18 -4.65
C ALA A 663 -23.96 13.41 -3.85
N LEU A 664 -23.25 12.34 -3.47
CA LEU A 664 -21.97 12.37 -2.74
C LEU A 664 -20.82 11.71 -3.52
N SER A 665 -20.93 11.55 -4.84
CA SER A 665 -19.91 10.86 -5.65
C SER A 665 -18.56 11.57 -5.63
N ALA A 666 -18.53 12.91 -5.63
CA ALA A 666 -17.29 13.67 -5.48
C ALA A 666 -16.57 13.42 -4.13
N ASN A 667 -17.27 12.86 -3.13
CA ASN A 667 -16.71 12.52 -1.81
C ASN A 667 -16.34 11.03 -1.67
N GLY A 668 -16.45 10.24 -2.75
CA GLY A 668 -16.19 8.81 -2.71
C GLY A 668 -17.41 7.90 -2.58
N MET A 669 -18.62 8.45 -2.45
CA MET A 669 -19.86 7.67 -2.40
C MET A 669 -20.53 7.65 -3.78
N ALA A 670 -20.12 6.69 -4.60
CA ALA A 670 -20.62 6.52 -5.97
C ALA A 670 -22.11 6.13 -6.01
N SER A 671 -22.74 6.36 -7.16
CA SER A 671 -24.06 5.81 -7.46
C SER A 671 -24.02 4.28 -7.58
N PHE A 672 -25.11 3.64 -7.15
CA PHE A 672 -25.37 2.22 -7.31
C PHE A 672 -26.56 1.93 -8.24
N ALA A 673 -27.00 2.91 -9.04
CA ALA A 673 -28.16 2.75 -9.92
C ALA A 673 -27.99 1.66 -11.00
N ASP A 674 -26.75 1.32 -11.35
CA ASP A 674 -26.45 0.23 -12.30
C ASP A 674 -26.56 -1.17 -11.67
N TYR A 675 -26.58 -1.25 -10.32
CA TYR A 675 -26.53 -2.52 -9.57
C TYR A 675 -27.77 -2.74 -8.71
N LEU A 676 -28.47 -1.68 -8.35
CA LEU A 676 -29.63 -1.70 -7.46
C LEU A 676 -30.83 -1.08 -8.15
N THR A 677 -32.00 -1.67 -7.92
CA THR A 677 -33.28 -0.99 -8.19
C THR A 677 -33.60 0.01 -7.05
N PRO A 678 -34.45 1.03 -7.29
CA PRO A 678 -34.90 1.92 -6.23
C PRO A 678 -35.54 1.20 -5.03
N ALA A 679 -36.23 0.08 -5.26
CA ALA A 679 -36.82 -0.73 -4.19
C ALA A 679 -35.76 -1.44 -3.35
N GLN A 680 -34.70 -1.96 -3.97
CA GLN A 680 -33.59 -2.59 -3.26
C GLN A 680 -32.78 -1.55 -2.46
N ALA A 681 -32.55 -0.36 -3.02
CA ALA A 681 -31.93 0.73 -2.26
C ALA A 681 -32.76 1.10 -1.02
N GLU A 682 -34.08 1.15 -1.15
CA GLU A 682 -34.99 1.37 -0.01
C GLU A 682 -34.99 0.19 0.98
N ALA A 683 -34.85 -1.05 0.52
CA ALA A 683 -34.69 -2.21 1.38
C ALA A 683 -33.40 -2.11 2.22
N ILE A 684 -32.28 -1.65 1.64
CA ILE A 684 -31.04 -1.40 2.39
C ILE A 684 -31.27 -0.34 3.47
N ARG A 685 -31.99 0.76 3.17
CA ARG A 685 -32.34 1.78 4.17
C ARG A 685 -33.14 1.19 5.32
N ALA A 686 -34.16 0.39 5.00
CA ALA A 686 -34.99 -0.30 5.98
C ALA A 686 -34.16 -1.20 6.90
N TYR A 687 -33.19 -1.93 6.35
CA TYR A 687 -32.23 -2.74 7.10
C TYR A 687 -31.38 -1.87 8.04
N VAL A 688 -30.75 -0.81 7.54
CA VAL A 688 -29.93 0.13 8.33
C VAL A 688 -30.70 0.75 9.49
N VAL A 689 -31.91 1.27 9.23
CA VAL A 689 -32.78 1.86 10.26
C VAL A 689 -33.14 0.83 11.33
N THR A 690 -33.42 -0.41 10.93
CA THR A 690 -33.77 -1.49 11.86
C THR A 690 -32.58 -1.92 12.71
N GLN A 691 -31.38 -2.01 12.13
CA GLN A 691 -30.14 -2.32 12.84
C GLN A 691 -29.78 -1.22 13.85
N ALA A 692 -29.95 0.06 13.49
CA ALA A 692 -29.71 1.18 14.40
C ALA A 692 -30.58 1.09 15.66
N ARG A 693 -31.88 0.77 15.50
CA ARG A 693 -32.80 0.56 16.63
C ARG A 693 -32.45 -0.65 17.48
N GLN A 694 -31.87 -1.70 16.88
CA GLN A 694 -31.42 -2.85 17.63
C GLN A 694 -30.23 -2.49 18.52
N GLN A 695 -29.24 -1.80 17.96
CA GLN A 695 -28.06 -1.33 18.69
C GLN A 695 -28.38 -0.30 19.78
N GLU A 696 -29.46 0.47 19.66
CA GLU A 696 -29.91 1.39 20.72
C GLU A 696 -30.53 0.66 21.92
N ARG A 697 -31.06 -0.55 21.73
CA ARG A 697 -31.71 -1.34 22.80
C ARG A 697 -30.75 -2.25 23.57
N GLU A 698 -29.64 -2.61 22.94
CA GLU A 698 -28.54 -3.40 23.51
C GLU A 698 -27.61 -2.50 24.34
#